data_AF-A0A3Q8RRA4-F1
#
_entry.id   AF-A0A3Q8RRA4-F1
#
_cell.length_a   1.000
_cell.length_b   1.000
_cell.length_c   1.000
_cell.angle_alpha   90.00
_cell.angle_beta   90.00
_cell.angle_gamma   90.00
#
_symmetry.space_group_name_H-M   'P 1'
#
loop_
_entity.id
_entity.type
_entity.pdbx_description
1 polymer ?
#
loop_
_entity_poly.entity_id
_entity_poly.type
_entity_poly.pdbx_seq_one_letter_code
_entity_poly.pdbx_strand_id
1 'polypeptide(L)'
;MNTIQKFQALDGKEVSRSTLERLVTQAKKENNTEVIYRVSKILNDHPKYTTFNISVKRYATGLNAPRHTGAYKEALTSCGRLRKGWRFIKGRVVKASAKVPKPTRKGLAAPKRKEGLTASGRLKKGYKYAKGGKIVKATSKKKSAVAPATKPQQPAENIPLEFLAGLDFIQEEDTNTTGLNAPVSPDQIYQMITDKLISAIKSAKGTPKLGWDDTFLEKGGYLSPVSFASKKAYRGINIILLKKGNPFGAYKNPYFLTFKQIQEAKGKLKKGAKGLEVIYFTRLYKFSDAQKGLEYATYNKQKMQDFLQSKGYDTSHFDFLVQTIPILKYYTVFNGADIEGIDFGLNKLTALEKARLGFVSPSAPHNTEEKNPIAELIIQHFPKDSAKIVHGFKGASYNPTQDKVKMPKYEAFYQSVDYYSTLFHEMIHSTGHPSRLNRPFGKRFGDVVYAKEELIAEFGAVFLSAQAGILWKTQANHADYLKNWQLALQFMQEDTKLLMRAASEAQKAVDYLLQVDTNKEPKFYKALVKTSQKASSKPTKTPALNRSIKRVSKPQSNNNIPGNLNTNSVAYKRKQLRHRTFEYYQIEDVVLASFLGKLEIKTKESLVITLAGKRGSSKTHFAFKFINVLAQKYKVGHASMEEHPESALYWDKADMYFNEVAERNLSNPDIENLDQLDKLIRENDVIVIDSFAKLKELDSKFEIDKDLRKKYDGKLFFIIFQQTADGKMRGGAKSGFDGDCIFFTEKTNHYKTNFIYTDKNRYQDKPLDELKYNIYSGKLDPIVSEEVVTENLMPKEVEF
;
A
#
# COMPACT_ATOMS: atom_id res chain seq x y z
N MET A 1 19.96 -41.38 -17.88
CA MET A 1 19.41 -40.36 -16.97
C MET A 1 19.42 -39.01 -17.63
N ASN A 2 18.27 -38.33 -17.66
CA ASN A 2 18.16 -36.94 -18.12
C ASN A 2 18.83 -35.98 -17.11
N THR A 3 19.06 -34.72 -17.50
CA THR A 3 19.76 -33.75 -16.65
C THR A 3 19.09 -33.54 -15.28
N ILE A 4 17.75 -33.59 -15.20
CA ILE A 4 17.01 -33.41 -13.93
C ILE A 4 17.28 -34.58 -12.99
N GLN A 5 17.22 -35.81 -13.48
CA GLN A 5 17.51 -37.01 -12.70
C GLN A 5 18.96 -37.00 -12.20
N LYS A 6 19.91 -36.58 -13.04
CA LYS A 6 21.32 -36.44 -12.64
C LYS A 6 21.52 -35.36 -11.56
N PHE A 7 20.77 -34.26 -11.65
CA PHE A 7 20.79 -33.19 -10.64
C PHE A 7 20.18 -33.65 -9.31
N GLN A 8 19.03 -34.33 -9.35
CA GLN A 8 18.38 -34.89 -8.17
C GLN A 8 19.24 -35.96 -7.49
N ALA A 9 20.01 -36.73 -8.26
CA ALA A 9 20.91 -37.77 -7.74
C ALA A 9 22.16 -37.22 -7.02
N LEU A 10 22.36 -35.89 -7.02
CA LEU A 10 23.40 -35.22 -6.23
C LEU A 10 23.00 -35.00 -4.77
N ASP A 11 21.71 -35.14 -4.44
CA ASP A 11 21.19 -34.93 -3.09
C ASP A 11 21.89 -35.84 -2.08
N GLY A 12 22.42 -35.24 -1.01
CA GLY A 12 23.16 -35.90 0.06
C GLY A 12 24.57 -36.35 -0.31
N LYS A 13 25.14 -35.93 -1.45
CA LYS A 13 26.48 -36.37 -1.90
C LYS A 13 27.51 -35.25 -1.91
N GLU A 14 28.74 -35.63 -1.59
CA GLU A 14 29.92 -34.83 -1.91
C GLU A 14 30.28 -35.00 -3.39
N VAL A 15 30.36 -33.90 -4.13
CA VAL A 15 30.62 -33.90 -5.58
C VAL A 15 31.72 -32.93 -5.97
N SER A 16 32.54 -33.35 -6.92
CA SER A 16 33.62 -32.50 -7.45
C SER A 16 33.09 -31.42 -8.39
N ARG A 17 33.82 -30.31 -8.46
CA ARG A 17 33.54 -29.18 -9.37
C ARG A 17 33.40 -29.62 -10.83
N SER A 18 34.29 -30.50 -11.27
CA SER A 18 34.26 -31.05 -12.64
C SER A 18 32.98 -31.86 -12.92
N THR A 19 32.36 -32.44 -11.90
CA THR A 19 31.08 -33.15 -12.03
C THR A 19 29.92 -32.18 -12.22
N LEU A 20 29.89 -31.08 -11.45
CA LEU A 20 28.91 -30.00 -11.62
C LEU A 20 29.06 -29.28 -12.98
N GLU A 21 30.28 -29.03 -13.44
CA GLU A 21 30.55 -28.41 -14.75
C GLU A 21 30.12 -29.32 -15.92
N ARG A 22 30.33 -30.64 -15.79
CA ARG A 22 29.79 -31.63 -16.75
C ARG A 22 28.26 -31.64 -16.74
N LEU A 23 27.63 -31.53 -15.57
CA LEU A 23 26.17 -31.45 -15.45
C LEU A 23 25.60 -30.19 -16.13
N VAL A 24 26.23 -29.02 -15.96
CA VAL A 24 25.86 -27.78 -16.66
C VAL A 24 26.02 -27.94 -18.18
N THR A 25 27.10 -28.59 -18.62
CA THR A 25 27.35 -28.82 -20.05
C THR A 25 26.28 -29.71 -20.67
N GLN A 26 25.87 -30.77 -19.98
CA GLN A 26 24.78 -31.64 -20.41
C GLN A 26 23.43 -30.89 -20.39
N ALA A 27 23.16 -30.11 -19.34
CA ALA A 27 21.97 -29.30 -19.20
C ALA A 27 21.80 -28.29 -20.36
N LYS A 28 22.91 -27.70 -20.84
CA LYS A 28 22.93 -26.83 -22.02
C LYS A 28 22.57 -27.55 -23.31
N LYS A 29 23.05 -28.79 -23.50
CA LYS A 29 22.68 -29.60 -24.68
C LYS A 29 21.19 -29.94 -24.66
N GLU A 30 20.62 -30.17 -23.48
CA GLU A 30 19.21 -30.49 -23.26
C GLU A 30 18.31 -29.26 -23.10
N ASN A 31 18.83 -28.03 -23.25
CA ASN A 31 18.11 -26.76 -23.00
C ASN A 31 17.42 -26.68 -21.61
N ASN A 32 17.95 -27.36 -20.60
CA ASN A 32 17.39 -27.36 -19.26
C ASN A 32 17.85 -26.12 -18.46
N THR A 33 17.11 -25.02 -18.62
CA THR A 33 17.48 -23.71 -18.05
C THR A 33 17.51 -23.67 -16.53
N GLU A 34 16.70 -24.49 -15.86
CA GLU A 34 16.62 -24.53 -14.41
C GLU A 34 17.89 -25.14 -13.78
N VAL A 35 18.36 -26.28 -14.29
CA VAL A 35 19.60 -26.91 -13.81
C VAL A 35 20.82 -26.06 -14.18
N ILE A 36 20.82 -25.44 -15.37
CA ILE A 36 21.89 -24.50 -15.77
C ILE A 36 21.99 -23.37 -14.75
N TYR A 37 20.87 -22.73 -14.40
CA TYR A 37 20.87 -21.61 -13.47
C TYR A 37 21.35 -22.02 -12.08
N ARG A 38 20.75 -23.07 -11.51
CA ARG A 38 21.03 -23.53 -10.14
C ARG A 38 22.50 -23.95 -9.97
N VAL A 39 23.02 -24.77 -10.88
CA VAL A 39 24.39 -25.28 -10.77
C VAL A 39 25.44 -24.24 -11.17
N SER A 40 25.18 -23.42 -12.20
CA SER A 40 26.12 -22.35 -12.58
C SER A 40 26.24 -21.28 -11.50
N LYS A 41 25.16 -21.00 -10.76
CA LYS A 41 25.20 -20.09 -9.60
C LYS A 41 26.15 -20.61 -8.53
N ILE A 42 26.03 -21.89 -8.13
CA ILE A 42 26.93 -22.52 -7.13
C ILE A 42 28.40 -22.42 -7.57
N LEU A 43 28.69 -22.75 -8.83
CA LEU A 43 30.05 -22.70 -9.36
C LEU A 43 30.63 -21.27 -9.40
N ASN A 44 29.79 -20.27 -9.63
CA ASN A 44 30.21 -18.86 -9.70
C ASN A 44 30.35 -18.21 -8.32
N ASP A 45 29.44 -18.50 -7.40
CA ASP A 45 29.44 -17.98 -6.04
C ASP A 45 30.62 -18.57 -5.23
N HIS A 46 31.09 -19.76 -5.61
CA HIS A 46 32.19 -20.48 -4.95
C HIS A 46 33.31 -20.82 -5.94
N PRO A 47 34.06 -19.83 -6.47
CA PRO A 47 35.01 -20.03 -7.57
C PRO A 47 36.30 -20.75 -7.15
N LYS A 48 36.64 -20.77 -5.86
CA LYS A 48 37.88 -21.36 -5.32
C LYS A 48 37.72 -22.79 -4.80
N TYR A 49 36.49 -23.29 -4.68
CA TYR A 49 36.20 -24.62 -4.13
C TYR A 49 36.13 -25.68 -5.22
N THR A 50 36.73 -26.84 -4.95
CA THR A 50 36.87 -27.99 -5.87
C THR A 50 35.92 -29.15 -5.56
N THR A 51 35.30 -29.16 -4.37
CA THR A 51 34.34 -30.16 -3.90
C THR A 51 33.16 -29.47 -3.19
N PHE A 52 31.98 -30.07 -3.25
CA PHE A 52 30.70 -29.51 -2.77
C PHE A 52 29.85 -30.60 -2.13
N ASN A 53 29.31 -30.34 -0.93
CA ASN A 53 28.22 -31.14 -0.37
C ASN A 53 26.88 -30.58 -0.87
N ILE A 54 26.08 -31.41 -1.54
CA ILE A 54 24.84 -30.97 -2.17
C ILE A 54 23.63 -31.54 -1.43
N SER A 55 22.66 -30.67 -1.12
CA SER A 55 21.33 -31.07 -0.66
C SER A 55 20.26 -30.46 -1.57
N VAL A 56 19.26 -31.25 -1.96
CA VAL A 56 18.20 -30.87 -2.91
C VAL A 56 16.84 -30.90 -2.20
N LYS A 57 16.37 -29.73 -1.75
CA LYS A 57 15.02 -29.60 -1.18
C LYS A 57 13.94 -29.79 -2.27
N ARG A 58 13.02 -30.72 -2.07
CA ARG A 58 11.88 -31.01 -2.96
C ARG A 58 10.63 -30.28 -2.47
N TYR A 59 10.05 -29.44 -3.33
CA TYR A 59 8.75 -28.82 -3.10
C TYR A 59 7.65 -29.64 -3.79
N ALA A 60 6.47 -29.74 -3.19
CA ALA A 60 5.33 -30.44 -3.78
C ALA A 60 4.99 -29.83 -5.15
N THR A 61 4.94 -30.68 -6.17
CA THR A 61 4.81 -30.32 -7.58
C THR A 61 3.43 -29.77 -7.92
N GLY A 62 3.35 -28.45 -8.18
CA GLY A 62 2.21 -27.78 -8.79
C GLY A 62 2.60 -27.17 -10.16
N LEU A 63 2.11 -27.82 -11.22
CA LEU A 63 2.02 -27.45 -12.64
C LEU A 63 2.76 -26.21 -13.20
N ASN A 64 3.78 -26.50 -14.02
CA ASN A 64 4.32 -25.75 -15.18
C ASN A 64 4.80 -24.29 -14.98
N ALA A 65 6.01 -24.16 -14.44
CA ALA A 65 6.82 -22.95 -14.57
C ALA A 65 7.20 -22.65 -16.05
N PRO A 66 7.37 -21.38 -16.46
CA PRO A 66 7.71 -21.04 -17.84
C PRO A 66 9.10 -21.56 -18.23
N ARG A 67 9.16 -22.33 -19.33
CA ARG A 67 10.42 -22.74 -19.97
C ARG A 67 11.13 -21.48 -20.50
N HIS A 68 12.22 -21.06 -19.87
CA HIS A 68 13.04 -19.95 -20.36
C HIS A 68 13.66 -20.30 -21.73
N THR A 69 13.48 -19.46 -22.74
CA THR A 69 14.09 -19.62 -24.07
C THR A 69 15.17 -18.55 -24.35
N GLY A 70 16.26 -18.96 -25.03
CA GLY A 70 17.11 -18.09 -25.85
C GLY A 70 18.39 -17.51 -25.22
N ALA A 71 18.29 -16.60 -24.25
CA ALA A 71 19.39 -15.65 -23.95
C ALA A 71 20.66 -16.26 -23.32
N TYR A 72 20.57 -17.41 -22.65
CA TYR A 72 21.70 -18.00 -21.90
C TYR A 72 22.70 -18.72 -22.80
N LYS A 73 22.29 -19.23 -23.98
CA LYS A 73 23.15 -19.95 -24.92
C LYS A 73 24.18 -19.03 -25.57
N GLU A 74 23.80 -17.78 -25.83
CA GLU A 74 24.66 -16.78 -26.46
C GLU A 74 25.57 -16.06 -25.46
N ALA A 75 25.10 -15.89 -24.21
CA ALA A 75 25.79 -15.09 -23.23
C ALA A 75 26.85 -15.86 -22.41
N LEU A 76 26.89 -17.19 -22.49
CA LEU A 76 27.83 -18.04 -21.72
C LEU A 76 28.89 -18.72 -22.61
N THR A 77 30.08 -18.97 -22.06
CA THR A 77 31.14 -19.78 -22.68
C THR A 77 30.85 -21.28 -22.48
N SER A 78 31.63 -22.13 -23.15
CA SER A 78 31.59 -23.59 -22.97
C SER A 78 31.78 -23.99 -21.49
N CYS A 79 32.65 -23.29 -20.76
CA CYS A 79 32.89 -23.46 -19.33
C CYS A 79 31.93 -22.68 -18.40
N GLY A 80 30.85 -22.06 -18.91
CA GLY A 80 29.81 -21.43 -18.06
C GLY A 80 30.12 -20.03 -17.54
N ARG A 81 31.21 -19.39 -17.99
CA ARG A 81 31.49 -17.97 -17.71
C ARG A 81 30.70 -17.07 -18.65
N LEU A 82 30.36 -15.85 -18.22
CA LEU A 82 29.78 -14.87 -19.13
C LEU A 82 30.78 -14.43 -20.21
N ARG A 83 30.31 -14.35 -21.46
CA ARG A 83 31.08 -13.72 -22.54
C ARG A 83 31.22 -12.22 -22.27
N LYS A 84 32.37 -11.65 -22.63
CA LYS A 84 32.67 -10.21 -22.48
C LYS A 84 31.59 -9.36 -23.16
N GLY A 85 31.04 -8.38 -22.44
CA GLY A 85 29.94 -7.53 -22.92
C GLY A 85 28.54 -8.01 -22.51
N TRP A 86 28.42 -9.02 -21.65
CA TRP A 86 27.17 -9.44 -21.03
C TRP A 86 27.26 -9.31 -19.50
N ARG A 87 26.14 -9.13 -18.82
CA ARG A 87 26.05 -9.10 -17.35
C ARG A 87 24.73 -9.69 -16.85
N PHE A 88 24.74 -10.21 -15.63
CA PHE A 88 23.52 -10.60 -14.94
C PHE A 88 22.86 -9.39 -14.30
N ILE A 89 21.56 -9.21 -14.52
CA ILE A 89 20.73 -8.26 -13.78
C ILE A 89 19.46 -8.99 -13.35
N LYS A 90 19.27 -9.13 -12.02
CA LYS A 90 18.08 -9.75 -11.39
C LYS A 90 17.68 -11.10 -12.03
N GLY A 91 18.65 -12.01 -12.16
CA GLY A 91 18.42 -13.37 -12.67
C GLY A 91 18.36 -13.52 -14.19
N ARG A 92 18.33 -12.42 -14.98
CA ARG A 92 18.36 -12.46 -16.46
C ARG A 92 19.73 -12.03 -17.01
N VAL A 93 20.16 -12.60 -18.13
CA VAL A 93 21.41 -12.19 -18.80
C VAL A 93 21.12 -11.09 -19.82
N VAL A 94 21.79 -9.95 -19.70
CA VAL A 94 21.60 -8.78 -20.56
C VAL A 94 22.94 -8.30 -21.15
N LYS A 95 22.91 -7.78 -22.39
CA LYS A 95 24.10 -7.25 -23.07
C LYS A 95 24.42 -5.85 -22.52
N ALA A 96 25.66 -5.61 -22.08
CA ALA A 96 26.09 -4.34 -21.50
C ALA A 96 26.21 -3.26 -22.59
N SER A 97 25.50 -2.15 -22.45
CA SER A 97 25.68 -0.93 -23.26
C SER A 97 26.86 -0.11 -22.75
N ALA A 98 27.64 0.47 -23.68
CA ALA A 98 28.84 1.25 -23.37
C ALA A 98 28.50 2.56 -22.62
N LYS A 99 29.25 2.89 -21.57
CA LYS A 99 29.11 4.14 -20.79
C LYS A 99 29.65 5.35 -21.57
N VAL A 100 28.93 6.48 -21.50
CA VAL A 100 29.40 7.82 -21.90
C VAL A 100 30.33 8.38 -20.82
N PRO A 101 31.53 8.92 -21.15
CA PRO A 101 32.44 9.50 -20.15
C PRO A 101 32.11 10.97 -19.83
N LYS A 102 32.35 11.38 -18.58
CA LYS A 102 32.25 12.77 -18.06
C LYS A 102 33.49 13.61 -18.46
N PRO A 103 33.39 14.95 -18.50
CA PRO A 103 34.38 15.82 -19.14
C PRO A 103 35.53 16.21 -18.21
N THR A 104 36.76 16.23 -18.75
CA THR A 104 37.94 16.89 -18.18
C THR A 104 38.44 17.99 -19.12
N ARG A 105 39.01 19.07 -18.53
CA ARG A 105 39.39 20.33 -19.18
C ARG A 105 40.56 20.19 -20.18
N LYS A 106 40.39 20.89 -21.32
CA LYS A 106 41.28 21.38 -22.41
C LYS A 106 42.77 20.95 -22.47
N GLY A 107 43.16 20.50 -23.66
CA GLY A 107 44.51 20.52 -24.25
C GLY A 107 44.45 20.19 -25.76
N LEU A 108 45.25 20.86 -26.59
CA LEU A 108 45.08 21.06 -28.05
C LEU A 108 45.09 19.81 -28.95
N ALA A 109 44.48 19.96 -30.14
CA ALA A 109 44.15 18.93 -31.13
C ALA A 109 45.31 18.48 -32.04
N ALA A 110 45.27 17.21 -32.44
CA ALA A 110 45.87 16.68 -33.68
C ALA A 110 44.77 16.14 -34.61
N PRO A 111 44.87 16.26 -35.95
CA PRO A 111 43.75 16.00 -36.85
C PRO A 111 43.49 14.50 -37.02
N LYS A 112 42.22 14.10 -36.89
CA LYS A 112 41.76 12.71 -37.11
C LYS A 112 41.76 12.38 -38.61
N ARG A 113 42.43 11.28 -38.99
CA ARG A 113 42.47 10.73 -40.35
C ARG A 113 41.08 10.26 -40.81
N LYS A 114 40.70 10.56 -42.06
CA LYS A 114 39.44 10.10 -42.69
C LYS A 114 39.52 8.60 -43.01
N GLU A 115 38.57 7.83 -42.48
CA GLU A 115 38.44 6.38 -42.73
C GLU A 115 38.16 6.12 -44.23
N GLY A 116 38.89 5.17 -44.82
CA GLY A 116 38.77 4.83 -46.25
C GLY A 116 39.87 5.39 -47.18
N LEU A 117 40.82 6.17 -46.67
CA LEU A 117 42.01 6.65 -47.42
C LEU A 117 43.32 6.02 -46.90
N THR A 118 44.29 5.82 -47.78
CA THR A 118 45.68 5.44 -47.46
C THR A 118 46.44 6.63 -46.89
N ALA A 119 47.62 6.38 -46.32
CA ALA A 119 48.50 7.44 -45.79
C ALA A 119 48.91 8.47 -46.86
N SER A 120 48.90 8.09 -48.14
CA SER A 120 49.15 8.94 -49.31
C SER A 120 47.90 9.62 -49.91
N GLY A 121 46.74 9.52 -49.25
CA GLY A 121 45.50 10.17 -49.71
C GLY A 121 44.79 9.47 -50.88
N ARG A 122 45.15 8.22 -51.22
CA ARG A 122 44.42 7.40 -52.19
C ARG A 122 43.33 6.55 -51.53
N LEU A 123 42.26 6.24 -52.25
CA LEU A 123 41.18 5.42 -51.70
C LEU A 123 41.65 3.98 -51.41
N LYS A 124 41.28 3.44 -50.23
CA LYS A 124 41.55 2.04 -49.88
C LYS A 124 40.69 1.08 -50.72
N LYS A 125 41.28 -0.03 -51.15
CA LYS A 125 40.61 -1.09 -51.92
C LYS A 125 39.34 -1.56 -51.19
N GLY A 126 38.20 -1.57 -51.89
CA GLY A 126 36.90 -1.90 -51.32
C GLY A 126 36.09 -0.70 -50.78
N TYR A 127 36.55 0.54 -50.98
CA TYR A 127 35.79 1.76 -50.75
C TYR A 127 35.52 2.49 -52.09
N LYS A 128 34.49 3.34 -52.13
CA LYS A 128 34.13 4.22 -53.26
C LYS A 128 33.55 5.53 -52.76
N TYR A 129 33.53 6.57 -53.59
CA TYR A 129 32.78 7.80 -53.29
C TYR A 129 31.29 7.59 -53.57
N ALA A 130 30.43 8.01 -52.64
CA ALA A 130 28.98 8.12 -52.82
C ALA A 130 28.61 9.54 -53.31
N LYS A 131 27.38 9.71 -53.81
CA LYS A 131 26.83 11.01 -54.21
C LYS A 131 26.93 11.98 -53.01
N GLY A 132 27.63 13.11 -53.20
CA GLY A 132 27.96 14.06 -52.13
C GLY A 132 29.34 13.91 -51.47
N GLY A 133 30.28 13.18 -52.09
CA GLY A 133 31.71 13.18 -51.71
C GLY A 133 32.08 12.35 -50.47
N LYS A 134 31.15 11.56 -49.92
CA LYS A 134 31.41 10.66 -48.78
C LYS A 134 32.01 9.33 -49.23
N ILE A 135 33.02 8.83 -48.51
CA ILE A 135 33.67 7.52 -48.80
C ILE A 135 32.87 6.40 -48.12
N VAL A 136 32.43 5.40 -48.89
CA VAL A 136 31.62 4.25 -48.43
C VAL A 136 32.21 2.92 -48.91
N LYS A 137 31.97 1.82 -48.18
CA LYS A 137 32.49 0.48 -48.50
C LYS A 137 31.66 -0.17 -49.61
N ALA A 138 32.29 -0.68 -50.66
CA ALA A 138 31.61 -1.30 -51.79
C ALA A 138 31.16 -2.73 -51.45
N THR A 139 29.85 -2.96 -51.30
CA THR A 139 29.25 -4.29 -51.14
C THR A 139 28.80 -4.86 -52.48
N SER A 140 29.11 -6.14 -52.73
CA SER A 140 28.71 -6.90 -53.91
C SER A 140 27.21 -7.24 -53.87
N LYS A 141 26.53 -7.10 -55.02
CA LYS A 141 25.14 -7.51 -55.23
C LYS A 141 24.98 -9.01 -54.95
N LYS A 142 24.01 -9.38 -54.09
CA LYS A 142 23.45 -10.74 -54.05
C LYS A 142 21.95 -10.68 -54.32
N LYS A 143 21.54 -11.62 -55.16
CA LYS A 143 20.25 -11.80 -55.83
C LYS A 143 19.06 -11.89 -54.87
N SER A 144 17.93 -11.42 -55.37
CA SER A 144 16.56 -11.61 -54.90
C SER A 144 16.26 -13.07 -54.53
N ALA A 145 15.88 -13.29 -53.27
CA ALA A 145 15.23 -14.51 -52.81
C ALA A 145 13.89 -14.11 -52.15
N VAL A 146 12.87 -14.88 -52.51
CA VAL A 146 11.44 -14.77 -52.18
C VAL A 146 11.20 -14.45 -50.70
N ALA A 147 10.24 -13.56 -50.46
CA ALA A 147 9.80 -13.18 -49.12
C ALA A 147 9.36 -14.43 -48.33
N PRO A 148 9.92 -14.68 -47.13
CA PRO A 148 9.35 -15.70 -46.25
C PRO A 148 8.01 -15.18 -45.74
N ALA A 149 7.00 -16.04 -45.83
CA ALA A 149 5.66 -15.85 -45.30
C ALA A 149 5.69 -15.12 -43.96
N THR A 150 4.84 -14.10 -43.85
CA THR A 150 4.45 -13.45 -42.62
C THR A 150 4.29 -14.49 -41.53
N LYS A 151 5.11 -14.38 -40.46
CA LYS A 151 4.89 -15.12 -39.22
C LYS A 151 3.41 -14.97 -38.84
N PRO A 152 2.72 -16.06 -38.43
CA PRO A 152 1.34 -15.95 -38.01
C PRO A 152 1.26 -14.87 -36.91
N GLN A 153 0.46 -13.84 -37.17
CA GLN A 153 0.03 -12.93 -36.12
C GLN A 153 -0.53 -13.81 -35.00
N GLN A 154 0.05 -13.69 -33.81
CA GLN A 154 -0.56 -14.26 -32.62
C GLN A 154 -2.03 -13.80 -32.61
N PRO A 155 -3.00 -14.70 -32.40
CA PRO A 155 -4.40 -14.32 -32.41
C PRO A 155 -4.57 -13.15 -31.46
N ALA A 156 -5.14 -12.05 -31.95
CA ALA A 156 -5.44 -10.88 -31.15
C ALA A 156 -6.27 -11.38 -29.95
N GLU A 157 -5.68 -11.32 -28.76
CA GLU A 157 -6.33 -11.82 -27.57
C GLU A 157 -7.60 -10.99 -27.36
N ASN A 158 -8.77 -11.64 -27.36
CA ASN A 158 -10.04 -10.96 -27.15
C ASN A 158 -10.03 -10.30 -25.77
N ILE A 159 -10.05 -8.97 -25.73
CA ILE A 159 -10.16 -8.22 -24.47
C ILE A 159 -11.57 -8.47 -23.90
N PRO A 160 -11.69 -9.05 -22.70
CA PRO A 160 -12.99 -9.24 -22.08
C PRO A 160 -13.72 -7.91 -21.91
N LEU A 161 -14.99 -7.83 -22.31
CA LEU A 161 -15.79 -6.60 -22.20
C LEU A 161 -15.87 -6.08 -20.76
N GLU A 162 -15.76 -6.99 -19.78
CA GLU A 162 -15.73 -6.66 -18.36
C GLU A 162 -14.54 -5.78 -17.96
N PHE A 163 -13.44 -5.76 -18.75
CA PHE A 163 -12.27 -4.91 -18.50
C PHE A 163 -12.44 -3.50 -19.02
N LEU A 164 -13.53 -3.18 -19.72
CA LEU A 164 -13.74 -1.87 -20.31
C LEU A 164 -14.46 -0.90 -19.35
N ALA A 165 -14.95 -1.38 -18.20
CA ALA A 165 -15.66 -0.54 -17.26
C ALA A 165 -14.75 0.55 -16.68
N GLY A 166 -15.17 1.80 -16.82
CA GLY A 166 -14.37 2.97 -16.42
C GLY A 166 -13.38 3.47 -17.47
N LEU A 167 -13.24 2.80 -18.61
CA LEU A 167 -12.49 3.33 -19.74
C LEU A 167 -13.38 4.15 -20.66
N ASP A 168 -12.83 5.23 -21.20
CA ASP A 168 -13.50 6.01 -22.24
C ASP A 168 -13.39 5.29 -23.59
N PHE A 169 -14.50 5.28 -24.33
CA PHE A 169 -14.50 4.92 -25.74
C PHE A 169 -14.05 6.13 -26.57
N ILE A 170 -13.05 5.94 -27.42
CA ILE A 170 -12.59 6.96 -28.36
C ILE A 170 -12.71 6.41 -29.77
N GLN A 171 -13.57 7.07 -30.56
CA GLN A 171 -13.70 6.80 -31.98
C GLN A 171 -12.41 7.24 -32.69
N GLU A 172 -11.82 6.33 -33.46
CA GLU A 172 -10.62 6.61 -34.25
C GLU A 172 -10.90 6.55 -35.75
N GLU A 173 -9.99 7.17 -36.52
CA GLU A 173 -9.95 7.07 -37.97
C GLU A 173 -8.88 6.06 -38.44
N ASP A 174 -9.09 5.50 -39.63
CA ASP A 174 -8.17 4.58 -40.29
C ASP A 174 -6.93 5.33 -40.78
N THR A 175 -6.00 5.63 -39.88
CA THR A 175 -4.72 6.27 -40.22
C THR A 175 -3.58 5.27 -40.12
N ASN A 176 -2.61 5.36 -41.04
CA ASN A 176 -1.39 4.57 -41.00
C ASN A 176 -0.54 4.99 -39.79
N THR A 177 -0.68 4.29 -38.66
CA THR A 177 -0.01 4.59 -37.39
C THR A 177 1.49 4.24 -37.43
N THR A 178 2.30 5.11 -38.03
CA THR A 178 3.76 5.10 -37.85
C THR A 178 4.13 6.15 -36.79
N GLY A 179 3.99 5.79 -35.50
CA GLY A 179 4.30 6.70 -34.39
C GLY A 179 4.06 6.07 -33.00
N LEU A 180 4.01 6.89 -31.94
CA LEU A 180 3.67 6.47 -30.55
C LEU A 180 2.32 5.74 -30.39
N ASN A 181 1.49 5.73 -31.44
CA ASN A 181 0.26 4.96 -31.57
C ASN A 181 0.47 3.60 -32.30
N ALA A 182 1.71 3.11 -32.38
CA ALA A 182 1.99 1.78 -32.90
C ALA A 182 1.16 0.74 -32.11
N PRO A 183 0.72 -0.36 -32.73
CA PRO A 183 -0.05 -1.38 -32.05
C PRO A 183 0.72 -1.90 -30.83
N VAL A 184 0.26 -1.55 -29.64
CA VAL A 184 0.75 -2.11 -28.38
C VAL A 184 -0.19 -3.26 -28.04
N SER A 185 0.33 -4.45 -27.77
CA SER A 185 -0.54 -5.57 -27.44
C SER A 185 -1.26 -5.31 -26.11
N PRO A 186 -2.49 -5.82 -25.92
CA PRO A 186 -3.19 -5.71 -24.63
C PRO A 186 -2.32 -6.16 -23.45
N ASP A 187 -1.56 -7.24 -23.62
CA ASP A 187 -0.60 -7.75 -22.63
C ASP A 187 0.48 -6.75 -22.24
N GLN A 188 0.99 -5.96 -23.19
CA GLN A 188 1.95 -4.92 -22.89
C GLN A 188 1.32 -3.80 -22.05
N ILE A 189 0.05 -3.48 -22.28
CA ILE A 189 -0.70 -2.52 -21.46
C ILE A 189 -0.92 -3.10 -20.06
N TYR A 190 -1.38 -4.35 -19.94
CA TYR A 190 -1.56 -5.03 -18.65
C TYR A 190 -0.27 -5.11 -17.84
N GLN A 191 0.84 -5.46 -18.50
CA GLN A 191 2.16 -5.48 -17.88
C GLN A 191 2.60 -4.08 -17.45
N MET A 192 2.39 -3.05 -18.27
CA MET A 192 2.73 -1.67 -17.92
C MET A 192 1.97 -1.18 -16.69
N ILE A 193 0.67 -1.44 -16.61
CA ILE A 193 -0.16 -1.13 -15.44
C ILE A 193 0.39 -1.85 -14.19
N THR A 194 0.66 -3.15 -14.33
CA THR A 194 1.20 -4.00 -13.27
C THR A 194 2.55 -3.51 -12.76
N ASP A 195 3.48 -3.22 -13.67
CA ASP A 195 4.82 -2.75 -13.34
C ASP A 195 4.79 -1.40 -12.62
N LYS A 196 3.93 -0.47 -13.08
CA LYS A 196 3.74 0.83 -12.45
C LYS A 196 3.23 0.69 -11.02
N LEU A 197 2.23 -0.18 -10.80
CA LEU A 197 1.68 -0.38 -9.47
C LEU A 197 2.66 -1.09 -8.54
N ILE A 198 3.32 -2.15 -9.02
CA ILE A 198 4.39 -2.83 -8.28
C ILE A 198 5.50 -1.83 -7.91
N SER A 199 5.86 -0.93 -8.83
CA SER A 199 6.85 0.12 -8.57
C SER A 199 6.36 1.10 -7.50
N ALA A 200 5.10 1.53 -7.54
CA ALA A 200 4.51 2.41 -6.52
C ALA A 200 4.53 1.73 -5.14
N ILE A 201 4.12 0.47 -5.04
CA ILE A 201 4.12 -0.31 -3.80
C ILE A 201 5.54 -0.53 -3.27
N LYS A 202 6.50 -0.87 -4.14
CA LYS A 202 7.90 -1.06 -3.74
C LYS A 202 8.56 0.24 -3.29
N SER A 203 8.22 1.35 -3.94
CA SER A 203 8.67 2.68 -3.51
C SER A 203 8.08 3.01 -2.13
N ALA A 204 6.83 2.59 -1.85
CA ALA A 204 6.24 2.69 -0.52
C ALA A 204 6.98 1.88 0.55
N LYS A 205 7.59 0.74 0.21
CA LYS A 205 8.33 -0.14 1.14
C LYS A 205 9.71 0.41 1.56
N GLY A 206 10.30 1.32 0.78
CA GLY A 206 11.65 1.86 1.02
C GLY A 206 11.69 3.32 1.44
N THR A 207 10.53 3.96 1.60
CA THR A 207 10.42 5.35 2.03
C THR A 207 9.72 5.35 3.39
N PRO A 208 10.35 5.84 4.48
CA PRO A 208 9.61 6.07 5.71
C PRO A 208 8.53 7.10 5.37
N LYS A 209 7.27 6.66 5.44
CA LYS A 209 6.09 7.39 4.95
C LYS A 209 6.21 7.71 3.46
N LEU A 210 5.53 6.95 2.61
CA LEU A 210 5.04 7.55 1.36
C LEU A 210 4.08 8.63 1.81
N GLY A 211 4.60 9.85 1.98
CA GLY A 211 3.90 10.97 2.59
C GLY A 211 2.56 11.13 1.90
N TRP A 212 1.52 10.65 2.56
CA TRP A 212 0.20 11.24 2.43
C TRP A 212 0.44 12.68 2.81
N ASP A 213 0.39 13.54 1.81
CA ASP A 213 0.80 14.93 1.94
C ASP A 213 -0.22 15.60 2.89
N ASP A 214 0.09 15.57 4.19
CA ASP A 214 -0.72 16.13 5.27
C ASP A 214 -0.96 17.64 5.02
N THR A 215 -0.15 18.27 4.15
CA THR A 215 -0.41 19.63 3.71
C THR A 215 -1.73 19.78 2.94
N PHE A 216 -2.31 18.72 2.36
CA PHE A 216 -3.65 18.79 1.76
C PHE A 216 -4.78 18.72 2.78
N LEU A 217 -4.55 18.11 3.95
CA LEU A 217 -5.49 18.19 5.07
C LEU A 217 -5.52 19.60 5.66
N GLU A 218 -4.45 20.38 5.49
CA GLU A 218 -4.38 21.78 5.94
C GLU A 218 -4.74 22.81 4.84
N LYS A 219 -4.33 22.58 3.59
CA LYS A 219 -4.40 23.55 2.47
C LYS A 219 -5.48 23.21 1.43
N GLY A 220 -6.10 22.04 1.53
CA GLY A 220 -7.09 21.53 0.57
C GLY A 220 -6.47 21.04 -0.74
N GLY A 221 -7.13 20.07 -1.38
CA GLY A 221 -6.68 19.47 -2.65
C GLY A 221 -7.80 18.73 -3.38
N TYR A 222 -7.55 18.24 -4.59
CA TYR A 222 -8.56 17.59 -5.43
C TYR A 222 -8.29 16.10 -5.59
N LEU A 223 -9.31 15.26 -5.47
CA LEU A 223 -9.15 13.81 -5.58
C LEU A 223 -9.44 13.28 -6.99
N SER A 224 -10.35 13.92 -7.73
CA SER A 224 -10.81 13.44 -9.03
C SER A 224 -9.97 14.02 -10.19
N PRO A 225 -9.24 13.18 -10.94
CA PRO A 225 -8.55 13.62 -12.15
C PRO A 225 -9.55 13.88 -13.29
N VAL A 226 -9.39 14.98 -14.02
CA VAL A 226 -10.32 15.42 -15.07
C VAL A 226 -9.59 15.77 -16.35
N SER A 227 -10.12 15.34 -17.50
CA SER A 227 -9.64 15.82 -18.80
C SER A 227 -10.02 17.29 -18.97
N PHE A 228 -9.03 18.15 -19.21
CA PHE A 228 -9.31 19.58 -19.38
C PHE A 228 -10.16 19.89 -20.61
N ALA A 229 -10.01 19.09 -21.67
CA ALA A 229 -10.72 19.30 -22.93
C ALA A 229 -12.17 18.84 -22.86
N SER A 230 -12.42 17.60 -22.40
CA SER A 230 -13.79 17.04 -22.36
C SER A 230 -14.56 17.38 -21.10
N LYS A 231 -13.87 17.92 -20.06
CA LYS A 231 -14.40 18.14 -18.70
C LYS A 231 -14.90 16.88 -18.00
N LYS A 232 -14.63 15.69 -18.56
CA LYS A 232 -15.00 14.40 -17.97
C LYS A 232 -13.94 13.95 -16.97
N ALA A 233 -14.39 13.44 -15.83
CA ALA A 233 -13.52 12.80 -14.86
C ALA A 233 -13.02 11.46 -15.40
N TYR A 234 -11.73 11.19 -15.23
CA TYR A 234 -11.18 9.86 -15.50
C TYR A 234 -11.71 8.85 -14.49
N ARG A 235 -11.86 7.61 -14.94
CA ARG A 235 -12.52 6.52 -14.20
C ARG A 235 -11.68 5.24 -14.24
N GLY A 236 -12.04 4.27 -13.41
CA GLY A 236 -11.41 2.96 -13.33
C GLY A 236 -9.89 3.07 -13.12
N ILE A 237 -9.13 2.28 -13.88
CA ILE A 237 -7.67 2.19 -13.71
C ILE A 237 -6.95 3.53 -13.90
N ASN A 238 -7.54 4.47 -14.67
CA ASN A 238 -6.95 5.78 -14.91
C ASN A 238 -6.87 6.64 -13.64
N ILE A 239 -7.78 6.45 -12.68
CA ILE A 239 -7.71 7.15 -11.39
C ILE A 239 -6.39 6.82 -10.68
N ILE A 240 -5.99 5.54 -10.74
CA ILE A 240 -4.75 5.04 -10.12
C ILE A 240 -3.51 5.46 -10.91
N LEU A 241 -3.54 5.35 -12.25
CA LEU A 241 -2.38 5.66 -13.12
C LEU A 241 -1.98 7.13 -13.12
N LEU A 242 -2.95 8.04 -12.91
CA LEU A 242 -2.72 9.48 -12.97
C LEU A 242 -2.08 10.07 -11.70
N LYS A 243 -1.93 9.25 -10.66
CA LYS A 243 -1.34 9.68 -9.40
C LYS A 243 0.17 9.38 -9.39
N LYS A 244 1.00 10.43 -9.47
CA LYS A 244 2.47 10.31 -9.52
C LYS A 244 3.02 9.69 -8.23
N GLY A 245 3.24 8.37 -8.23
CA GLY A 245 3.93 7.65 -7.15
C GLY A 245 3.06 7.33 -5.93
N ASN A 246 2.12 8.21 -5.53
CA ASN A 246 1.14 7.94 -4.49
C ASN A 246 -0.27 7.68 -5.06
N PRO A 247 -0.71 6.42 -5.24
CA PRO A 247 -1.96 6.07 -5.93
C PRO A 247 -3.25 6.64 -5.33
N PHE A 248 -3.24 7.18 -4.10
CA PHE A 248 -4.44 7.80 -3.50
C PHE A 248 -4.26 9.28 -3.14
N GLY A 249 -3.09 9.88 -3.43
CA GLY A 249 -2.78 11.24 -2.99
C GLY A 249 -3.66 12.31 -3.65
N ALA A 250 -3.76 13.51 -3.10
CA ALA A 250 -4.52 14.60 -3.72
C ALA A 250 -3.71 15.35 -4.81
N TYR A 251 -4.43 16.00 -5.73
CA TYR A 251 -3.86 16.88 -6.75
C TYR A 251 -3.98 18.34 -6.33
N LYS A 252 -2.92 19.13 -6.58
CA LYS A 252 -3.03 20.61 -6.55
C LYS A 252 -3.84 21.14 -7.73
N ASN A 253 -3.72 20.50 -8.88
CA ASN A 253 -4.48 20.79 -10.08
C ASN A 253 -5.07 19.47 -10.63
N PRO A 254 -6.40 19.32 -10.69
CA PRO A 254 -7.04 18.07 -11.11
C PRO A 254 -7.04 17.87 -12.63
N TYR A 255 -6.65 18.88 -13.42
CA TYR A 255 -6.77 18.83 -14.87
C TYR A 255 -5.57 18.16 -15.55
N PHE A 256 -5.85 17.39 -16.60
CA PHE A 256 -4.87 16.71 -17.42
C PHE A 256 -5.07 17.01 -18.91
N LEU A 257 -3.95 17.11 -19.63
CA LEU A 257 -3.91 17.48 -21.06
C LEU A 257 -2.87 16.64 -21.80
N THR A 258 -3.16 16.28 -23.05
CA THR A 258 -2.15 15.73 -23.97
C THR A 258 -1.21 16.85 -24.44
N PHE A 259 -0.02 16.49 -24.95
CA PHE A 259 0.90 17.49 -25.50
C PHE A 259 0.26 18.38 -26.58
N LYS A 260 -0.54 17.77 -27.46
CA LYS A 260 -1.27 18.49 -28.52
C LYS A 260 -2.26 19.50 -27.92
N GLN A 261 -3.04 19.08 -26.92
CA GLN A 261 -4.00 19.96 -26.23
C GLN A 261 -3.31 21.14 -25.53
N ILE A 262 -2.10 20.93 -24.98
CA ILE A 262 -1.30 22.00 -24.39
C ILE A 262 -0.90 23.04 -25.45
N GLN A 263 -0.43 22.57 -26.61
CA GLN A 263 -0.06 23.44 -27.73
C GLN A 263 -1.26 24.22 -28.28
N GLU A 264 -2.41 23.55 -28.47
CA GLU A 264 -3.66 24.16 -28.92
C GLU A 264 -4.14 25.24 -27.94
N ALA A 265 -4.00 24.99 -26.63
CA ALA A 265 -4.30 25.95 -25.57
C ALA A 265 -3.20 27.01 -25.36
N LYS A 266 -2.18 27.07 -26.23
CA LYS A 266 -1.02 27.99 -26.15
C LYS A 266 -0.21 27.89 -24.85
N GLY A 267 -0.30 26.76 -24.15
CA GLY A 267 0.47 26.45 -22.96
C GLY A 267 1.89 25.95 -23.27
N LYS A 268 2.72 25.89 -22.23
CA LYS A 268 4.09 25.35 -22.28
C LYS A 268 4.33 24.36 -21.14
N LEU A 269 4.99 23.24 -21.43
CA LEU A 269 5.39 22.29 -20.39
C LEU A 269 6.64 22.76 -19.65
N LYS A 270 6.63 22.62 -18.32
CA LYS A 270 7.81 22.84 -17.49
C LYS A 270 8.94 21.88 -17.88
N LYS A 271 10.17 22.38 -17.85
CA LYS A 271 11.37 21.56 -18.13
C LYS A 271 11.44 20.40 -17.14
N GLY A 272 11.51 19.16 -17.66
CA GLY A 272 11.55 17.95 -16.83
C GLY A 272 10.19 17.37 -16.46
N ALA A 273 9.08 17.96 -16.92
CA ALA A 273 7.75 17.39 -16.76
C ALA A 273 7.69 15.96 -17.35
N LYS A 274 7.09 15.04 -16.59
CA LYS A 274 6.90 13.65 -16.98
C LYS A 274 5.44 13.40 -17.32
N GLY A 275 5.20 12.84 -18.50
CA GLY A 275 3.88 12.41 -18.92
C GLY A 275 3.42 11.16 -18.17
N LEU A 276 2.11 10.97 -18.11
CA LEU A 276 1.41 9.86 -17.49
C LEU A 276 0.47 9.23 -18.51
N GLU A 277 0.42 7.91 -18.51
CA GLU A 277 -0.39 7.15 -19.43
C GLU A 277 -1.83 7.02 -18.92
N VAL A 278 -2.79 7.36 -19.77
CA VAL A 278 -4.21 7.08 -19.57
C VAL A 278 -4.66 6.04 -20.59
N ILE A 279 -5.32 5.00 -20.11
CA ILE A 279 -5.86 3.92 -20.93
C ILE A 279 -7.25 4.31 -21.43
N TYR A 280 -7.54 3.94 -22.67
CA TYR A 280 -8.87 4.05 -23.26
C TYR A 280 -9.07 2.86 -24.19
N PHE A 281 -10.26 2.73 -24.79
CA PHE A 281 -10.48 1.72 -25.81
C PHE A 281 -11.12 2.30 -27.07
N THR A 282 -10.81 1.67 -28.19
CA THR A 282 -11.51 1.87 -29.48
C THR A 282 -12.11 0.53 -29.91
N ARG A 283 -12.87 0.53 -31.01
CA ARG A 283 -13.48 -0.67 -31.59
C ARG A 283 -12.99 -0.84 -33.02
N LEU A 284 -12.46 -2.02 -33.32
CA LEU A 284 -12.19 -2.45 -34.68
C LEU A 284 -13.39 -3.27 -35.15
N TYR A 285 -14.03 -2.80 -36.21
CA TYR A 285 -15.10 -3.52 -36.88
C TYR A 285 -14.46 -4.37 -37.98
N LYS A 286 -14.59 -5.69 -37.90
CA LYS A 286 -14.05 -6.64 -38.87
C LYS A 286 -15.17 -7.42 -39.54
N PHE A 287 -15.18 -7.42 -40.87
CA PHE A 287 -16.07 -8.20 -41.71
C PHE A 287 -15.25 -9.21 -42.51
N SER A 288 -15.77 -10.43 -42.64
CA SER A 288 -15.16 -11.50 -43.43
C SER A 288 -16.25 -12.37 -44.05
N ASP A 289 -16.28 -12.45 -45.38
CA ASP A 289 -17.09 -13.40 -46.14
C ASP A 289 -16.15 -14.29 -46.94
N ALA A 290 -15.97 -15.53 -46.46
CA ALA A 290 -15.08 -16.51 -47.08
C ALA A 290 -15.60 -17.00 -48.45
N GLN A 291 -16.91 -16.98 -48.69
CA GLN A 291 -17.49 -17.41 -49.96
C GLN A 291 -17.25 -16.38 -51.07
N LYS A 292 -17.31 -15.09 -50.72
CA LYS A 292 -17.04 -13.99 -51.66
C LYS A 292 -15.59 -13.48 -51.63
N GLY A 293 -14.73 -14.04 -50.77
CA GLY A 293 -13.35 -13.61 -50.58
C GLY A 293 -13.22 -12.15 -50.13
N LEU A 294 -14.22 -11.63 -49.41
CA LEU A 294 -14.26 -10.23 -48.96
C LEU A 294 -13.78 -10.13 -47.52
N GLU A 295 -12.72 -9.37 -47.29
CA GLU A 295 -12.27 -8.98 -45.96
C GLU A 295 -12.19 -7.45 -45.87
N TYR A 296 -12.74 -6.88 -44.81
CA TYR A 296 -12.64 -5.45 -44.53
C TYR A 296 -12.58 -5.20 -43.03
N ALA A 297 -11.74 -4.27 -42.62
CA ALA A 297 -11.63 -3.85 -41.24
C ALA A 297 -11.45 -2.33 -41.16
N THR A 298 -12.19 -1.69 -40.26
CA THR A 298 -12.11 -0.25 -40.03
C THR A 298 -12.40 0.06 -38.57
N TYR A 299 -11.84 1.14 -38.06
CA TYR A 299 -12.17 1.66 -36.73
C TYR A 299 -13.50 2.44 -36.74
N ASN A 300 -14.04 2.77 -37.90
CA ASN A 300 -15.24 3.59 -38.05
C ASN A 300 -16.48 2.76 -38.39
N LYS A 301 -17.48 2.77 -37.50
CA LYS A 301 -18.73 2.02 -37.67
C LYS A 301 -19.48 2.42 -38.94
N GLN A 302 -19.56 3.72 -39.23
CA GLN A 302 -20.26 4.22 -40.42
C GLN A 302 -19.56 3.74 -41.69
N LYS A 303 -18.23 3.83 -41.77
CA LYS A 303 -17.49 3.29 -42.92
C LYS A 303 -17.68 1.79 -43.11
N MET A 304 -17.85 1.03 -42.03
CA MET A 304 -18.19 -0.40 -42.12
C MET A 304 -19.61 -0.59 -42.69
N GLN A 305 -20.58 0.19 -42.24
CA GLN A 305 -21.95 0.14 -42.77
C GLN A 305 -22.00 0.52 -44.24
N ASP A 306 -21.33 1.60 -44.64
CA ASP A 306 -21.25 2.06 -46.02
C ASP A 306 -20.57 1.00 -46.91
N PHE A 307 -19.51 0.37 -46.42
CA PHE A 307 -18.85 -0.75 -47.11
C PHE A 307 -19.81 -1.93 -47.31
N LEU A 308 -20.52 -2.36 -46.26
CA LEU A 308 -21.48 -3.47 -46.34
C LEU A 308 -22.62 -3.19 -47.32
N GLN A 309 -23.19 -1.98 -47.28
CA GLN A 309 -24.22 -1.55 -48.22
C GLN A 309 -23.70 -1.55 -49.66
N SER A 310 -22.46 -1.06 -49.89
CA SER A 310 -21.83 -1.08 -51.22
C SER A 310 -21.59 -2.49 -51.78
N LYS A 311 -21.57 -3.51 -50.90
CA LYS A 311 -21.41 -4.93 -51.25
C LYS A 311 -22.73 -5.71 -51.22
N GLY A 312 -23.86 -5.03 -51.04
CA GLY A 312 -25.20 -5.61 -51.08
C GLY A 312 -25.60 -6.39 -49.82
N TYR A 313 -24.96 -6.12 -48.67
CA TYR A 313 -25.38 -6.69 -47.39
C TYR A 313 -26.40 -5.79 -46.69
N ASP A 314 -27.40 -6.42 -46.06
CA ASP A 314 -28.33 -5.72 -45.19
C ASP A 314 -27.67 -5.36 -43.85
N THR A 315 -27.62 -4.08 -43.53
CA THR A 315 -26.99 -3.57 -42.30
C THR A 315 -27.93 -3.53 -41.08
N SER A 316 -29.20 -3.91 -41.24
CA SER A 316 -30.17 -4.03 -40.14
C SER A 316 -29.69 -4.99 -39.04
N HIS A 317 -28.96 -6.05 -39.42
CA HIS A 317 -28.37 -7.06 -38.55
C HIS A 317 -26.84 -6.91 -38.42
N PHE A 318 -26.35 -5.67 -38.28
CA PHE A 318 -24.92 -5.33 -38.25
C PHE A 318 -24.08 -6.23 -37.33
N ASP A 319 -24.54 -6.50 -36.11
CA ASP A 319 -23.78 -7.26 -35.11
C ASP A 319 -23.66 -8.77 -35.46
N PHE A 320 -24.50 -9.29 -36.35
CA PHE A 320 -24.37 -10.66 -36.88
C PHE A 320 -23.35 -10.75 -38.01
N LEU A 321 -23.23 -9.69 -38.80
CA LEU A 321 -22.33 -9.62 -39.94
C LEU A 321 -20.90 -9.21 -39.54
N VAL A 322 -20.77 -8.36 -38.53
CA VAL A 322 -19.52 -7.70 -38.18
C VAL A 322 -19.03 -8.12 -36.80
N GLN A 323 -17.81 -8.64 -36.77
CA GLN A 323 -17.11 -8.86 -35.53
C GLN A 323 -16.61 -7.52 -34.97
N THR A 324 -17.15 -7.09 -33.83
CA THR A 324 -16.68 -5.89 -33.12
C THR A 324 -15.64 -6.27 -32.08
N ILE A 325 -14.39 -5.85 -32.29
CA ILE A 325 -13.24 -6.18 -31.44
C ILE A 325 -12.82 -4.94 -30.65
N PRO A 326 -12.91 -4.93 -29.31
CA PRO A 326 -12.36 -3.84 -28.50
C PRO A 326 -10.82 -3.85 -28.55
N ILE A 327 -10.22 -2.67 -28.67
CA ILE A 327 -8.76 -2.49 -28.70
C ILE A 327 -8.36 -1.48 -27.62
N LEU A 328 -7.54 -1.93 -26.66
CA LEU A 328 -6.96 -1.05 -25.64
C LEU A 328 -5.85 -0.19 -26.24
N LYS A 329 -5.83 1.07 -25.85
CA LYS A 329 -4.82 2.05 -26.22
C LYS A 329 -4.50 2.94 -25.04
N TYR A 330 -3.44 3.74 -25.17
CA TYR A 330 -3.14 4.76 -24.18
C TYR A 330 -2.70 6.08 -24.81
N TYR A 331 -2.95 7.17 -24.10
CA TYR A 331 -2.38 8.48 -24.40
C TYR A 331 -1.45 8.91 -23.28
N THR A 332 -0.44 9.71 -23.62
CA THR A 332 0.37 10.41 -22.63
C THR A 332 -0.24 11.79 -22.34
N VAL A 333 -0.60 12.01 -21.08
CA VAL A 333 -1.12 13.29 -20.56
C VAL A 333 -0.19 13.88 -19.51
N PHE A 334 -0.31 15.18 -19.28
CA PHE A 334 0.45 15.94 -18.30
C PHE A 334 -0.51 16.63 -17.34
N ASN A 335 -0.13 16.68 -16.07
CA ASN A 335 -0.94 17.35 -15.05
C ASN A 335 -0.82 18.88 -15.20
N GLY A 336 -1.91 19.59 -14.95
CA GLY A 336 -1.99 21.05 -15.02
C GLY A 336 -0.96 21.78 -14.14
N ALA A 337 -0.47 21.16 -13.05
CA ALA A 337 0.59 21.72 -12.22
C ALA A 337 1.95 21.81 -12.94
N ASP A 338 2.15 21.03 -14.01
CA ASP A 338 3.37 21.03 -14.83
C ASP A 338 3.26 21.89 -16.10
N ILE A 339 2.15 22.63 -16.25
CA ILE A 339 1.85 23.43 -17.44
C ILE A 339 1.81 24.91 -17.08
N GLU A 340 2.45 25.73 -17.90
CA GLU A 340 2.50 27.18 -17.80
C GLU A 340 1.71 27.81 -18.95
N GLY A 341 1.19 29.03 -18.75
CA GLY A 341 0.47 29.77 -19.79
C GLY A 341 -1.00 29.37 -19.99
N ILE A 342 -1.57 28.54 -19.11
CA ILE A 342 -3.00 28.19 -19.11
C ILE A 342 -3.61 28.56 -17.74
N ASP A 343 -4.67 29.37 -17.74
CA ASP A 343 -5.52 29.58 -16.55
C ASP A 343 -6.51 28.42 -16.44
N PHE A 344 -6.39 27.63 -15.38
CA PHE A 344 -7.29 26.52 -15.09
C PHE A 344 -8.52 26.93 -14.27
N GLY A 345 -8.63 28.21 -13.89
CA GLY A 345 -9.79 28.75 -13.17
C GLY A 345 -9.99 28.19 -11.76
N LEU A 346 -8.97 27.59 -11.14
CA LEU A 346 -9.10 26.90 -9.85
C LEU A 346 -9.58 27.83 -8.72
N ASN A 347 -9.17 29.10 -8.76
CA ASN A 347 -9.60 30.14 -7.83
C ASN A 347 -11.04 30.63 -8.07
N LYS A 348 -11.60 30.38 -9.26
CA LYS A 348 -12.96 30.77 -9.67
C LYS A 348 -13.99 29.66 -9.46
N LEU A 349 -13.56 28.47 -9.00
CA LEU A 349 -14.45 27.34 -8.78
C LEU A 349 -15.43 27.61 -7.64
N THR A 350 -16.72 27.44 -7.93
CA THR A 350 -17.79 27.41 -6.94
C THR A 350 -17.63 26.24 -5.97
N ALA A 351 -18.32 26.28 -4.82
CA ALA A 351 -18.34 25.16 -3.87
C ALA A 351 -18.84 23.86 -4.52
N LEU A 352 -19.83 23.96 -5.42
CA LEU A 352 -20.37 22.82 -6.17
C LEU A 352 -19.32 22.23 -7.13
N GLU A 353 -18.60 23.07 -7.87
CA GLU A 353 -17.55 22.60 -8.77
C GLU A 353 -16.38 21.98 -8.01
N LYS A 354 -16.01 22.55 -6.86
CA LYS A 354 -15.03 21.95 -5.95
C LYS A 354 -15.49 20.57 -5.47
N ALA A 355 -16.74 20.43 -5.05
CA ALA A 355 -17.31 19.14 -4.65
C ALA A 355 -17.26 18.11 -5.79
N ARG A 356 -17.58 18.50 -7.03
CA ARG A 356 -17.49 17.64 -8.23
C ARG A 356 -16.06 17.18 -8.55
N LEU A 357 -15.06 17.95 -8.13
CA LEU A 357 -13.64 17.62 -8.28
C LEU A 357 -13.09 16.82 -7.09
N GLY A 358 -13.95 16.41 -6.15
CA GLY A 358 -13.56 15.70 -4.95
C GLY A 358 -12.65 16.54 -4.07
N PHE A 359 -12.99 17.82 -3.88
CA PHE A 359 -12.17 18.72 -3.07
C PHE A 359 -12.15 18.28 -1.60
N VAL A 360 -10.96 18.01 -1.08
CA VAL A 360 -10.70 17.70 0.32
C VAL A 360 -10.78 18.99 1.12
N SER A 361 -11.78 19.09 1.98
CA SER A 361 -11.85 20.19 2.95
C SER A 361 -11.02 19.83 4.18
N PRO A 362 -10.32 20.81 4.79
CA PRO A 362 -9.65 20.59 6.07
C PRO A 362 -10.61 20.00 7.09
N SER A 363 -10.29 18.80 7.57
CA SER A 363 -11.12 18.09 8.54
C SER A 363 -10.63 18.40 9.94
N ALA A 364 -11.55 18.53 10.90
CA ALA A 364 -11.18 18.65 12.31
C ALA A 364 -10.30 17.45 12.74
N PRO A 365 -9.30 17.67 13.62
CA PRO A 365 -8.36 16.62 14.04
C PRO A 365 -9.05 15.43 14.73
N HIS A 366 -10.28 15.63 15.23
CA HIS A 366 -11.13 14.62 15.84
C HIS A 366 -12.55 14.71 15.29
N ASN A 367 -13.28 13.60 15.40
CA ASN A 367 -14.70 13.52 15.10
C ASN A 367 -15.50 14.44 16.03
N THR A 368 -16.07 15.52 15.48
CA THR A 368 -16.87 16.52 16.20
C THR A 368 -18.37 16.18 16.24
N GLU A 369 -18.74 14.93 15.97
CA GLU A 369 -20.11 14.48 15.63
C GLU A 369 -20.62 15.04 14.29
N GLU A 370 -19.87 15.92 13.64
CA GLU A 370 -20.21 16.50 12.35
C GLU A 370 -19.90 15.53 11.21
N LYS A 371 -20.98 15.01 10.62
CA LYS A 371 -20.97 14.10 9.48
C LYS A 371 -20.58 14.82 8.20
N ASN A 372 -19.81 14.15 7.34
CA ASN A 372 -19.49 14.66 6.00
C ASN A 372 -20.78 14.77 5.16
N PRO A 373 -21.17 15.98 4.73
CA PRO A 373 -22.45 16.21 4.08
C PRO A 373 -22.55 15.55 2.70
N ILE A 374 -21.45 15.46 1.95
CA ILE A 374 -21.44 14.81 0.63
C ILE A 374 -21.54 13.29 0.80
N ALA A 375 -20.84 12.73 1.78
CA ALA A 375 -20.92 11.30 2.08
C ALA A 375 -22.33 10.88 2.52
N GLU A 376 -22.98 11.64 3.41
CA GLU A 376 -24.38 11.40 3.78
C GLU A 376 -25.32 11.53 2.58
N LEU A 377 -25.09 12.51 1.70
CA LEU A 377 -25.89 12.68 0.49
C LEU A 377 -25.73 11.50 -0.47
N ILE A 378 -24.52 10.96 -0.62
CA ILE A 378 -24.27 9.73 -1.39
C ILE A 378 -25.05 8.56 -0.80
N ILE A 379 -24.96 8.35 0.52
CA ILE A 379 -25.64 7.24 1.21
C ILE A 379 -27.16 7.31 1.05
N GLN A 380 -27.74 8.52 1.18
CA GLN A 380 -29.18 8.75 0.96
C GLN A 380 -29.65 8.41 -0.45
N HIS A 381 -28.73 8.42 -1.42
CA HIS A 381 -29.01 8.15 -2.84
C HIS A 381 -28.49 6.80 -3.30
N PHE A 382 -28.09 5.91 -2.39
CA PHE A 382 -27.82 4.52 -2.77
C PHE A 382 -29.06 3.84 -3.39
N PRO A 383 -28.90 2.85 -4.28
CA PRO A 383 -29.99 2.04 -4.80
C PRO A 383 -30.86 1.46 -3.68
N LYS A 384 -32.16 1.32 -3.92
CA LYS A 384 -33.12 0.82 -2.91
C LYS A 384 -32.82 -0.61 -2.45
N ASP A 385 -32.20 -1.39 -3.32
CA ASP A 385 -31.74 -2.77 -3.16
C ASP A 385 -30.30 -2.88 -2.62
N SER A 386 -29.73 -1.76 -2.16
CA SER A 386 -28.45 -1.77 -1.44
C SER A 386 -28.59 -2.45 -0.08
N ALA A 387 -27.50 -3.05 0.40
CA ALA A 387 -27.46 -3.68 1.71
C ALA A 387 -27.84 -2.71 2.83
N LYS A 388 -28.56 -3.20 3.84
CA LYS A 388 -28.96 -2.38 4.99
C LYS A 388 -27.75 -2.10 5.88
N ILE A 389 -27.50 -0.82 6.17
CA ILE A 389 -26.46 -0.40 7.12
C ILE A 389 -27.03 -0.51 8.53
N VAL A 390 -26.36 -1.26 9.40
CA VAL A 390 -26.75 -1.46 10.81
C VAL A 390 -25.59 -1.12 11.75
N HIS A 391 -25.87 -0.34 12.78
CA HIS A 391 -24.88 0.16 13.74
C HIS A 391 -24.91 -0.63 15.07
N GLY A 392 -23.86 -0.44 15.89
CA GLY A 392 -23.79 -1.00 17.24
C GLY A 392 -22.87 -2.22 17.38
N PHE A 393 -22.10 -2.54 16.34
CA PHE A 393 -21.17 -3.67 16.33
C PHE A 393 -19.75 -3.25 16.72
N LYS A 394 -18.91 -4.19 17.19
CA LYS A 394 -17.52 -3.89 17.57
C LYS A 394 -16.57 -3.71 16.37
N GLY A 395 -16.97 -4.17 15.18
CA GLY A 395 -16.18 -4.07 13.96
C GLY A 395 -17.07 -3.91 12.74
N ALA A 396 -16.48 -3.44 11.65
CA ALA A 396 -17.16 -3.32 10.36
C ALA A 396 -17.07 -4.63 9.58
N SER A 397 -18.16 -5.00 8.90
CA SER A 397 -18.16 -6.11 7.94
C SER A 397 -19.45 -6.14 7.13
N TYR A 398 -19.35 -6.52 5.86
CA TYR A 398 -20.48 -6.98 5.07
C TYR A 398 -20.79 -8.46 5.38
N ASN A 399 -22.07 -8.76 5.62
CA ASN A 399 -22.58 -10.13 5.78
C ASN A 399 -23.38 -10.54 4.52
N PRO A 400 -22.84 -11.43 3.66
CA PRO A 400 -23.51 -11.84 2.43
C PRO A 400 -24.83 -12.58 2.63
N THR A 401 -24.95 -13.38 3.70
CA THR A 401 -26.14 -14.20 3.96
C THR A 401 -27.35 -13.36 4.37
N GLN A 402 -27.12 -12.32 5.18
CA GLN A 402 -28.18 -11.44 5.69
C GLN A 402 -28.36 -10.18 4.84
N ASP A 403 -27.49 -9.95 3.86
CA ASP A 403 -27.38 -8.73 3.07
C ASP A 403 -27.35 -7.45 3.92
N LYS A 404 -26.43 -7.42 4.89
CA LYS A 404 -26.29 -6.33 5.85
C LYS A 404 -24.84 -5.87 5.96
N VAL A 405 -24.66 -4.55 5.98
CA VAL A 405 -23.39 -3.92 6.34
C VAL A 405 -23.43 -3.56 7.83
N LYS A 406 -22.60 -4.24 8.62
CA LYS A 406 -22.45 -4.00 10.05
C LYS A 406 -21.38 -2.94 10.26
N MET A 407 -21.68 -1.95 11.09
CA MET A 407 -20.77 -0.87 11.43
C MET A 407 -20.72 -0.66 12.96
N PRO A 408 -19.57 -0.24 13.50
CA PRO A 408 -19.54 0.45 14.78
C PRO A 408 -20.37 1.73 14.75
N LYS A 409 -20.75 2.22 15.92
CA LYS A 409 -21.42 3.53 16.00
C LYS A 409 -20.47 4.61 15.50
N TYR A 410 -21.02 5.70 14.96
CA TYR A 410 -20.24 6.77 14.37
C TYR A 410 -19.21 7.36 15.36
N GLU A 411 -19.60 7.48 16.63
CA GLU A 411 -18.78 8.04 17.71
C GLU A 411 -17.61 7.12 18.11
N ALA A 412 -17.60 5.86 17.65
CA ALA A 412 -16.49 4.94 17.87
C ALA A 412 -15.30 5.22 16.93
N PHE A 413 -15.50 6.03 15.88
CA PHE A 413 -14.44 6.40 14.92
C PHE A 413 -13.77 7.70 15.32
N TYR A 414 -12.44 7.73 15.22
CA TYR A 414 -11.60 8.85 15.64
C TYR A 414 -11.82 10.10 14.77
N GLN A 415 -11.97 9.93 13.46
CA GLN A 415 -12.36 11.00 12.54
C GLN A 415 -13.54 10.58 11.66
N SER A 416 -14.28 11.57 11.16
CA SER A 416 -15.36 11.34 10.20
C SER A 416 -14.88 10.58 8.95
N VAL A 417 -13.64 10.83 8.51
CA VAL A 417 -13.06 10.18 7.33
C VAL A 417 -12.91 8.67 7.55
N ASP A 418 -12.52 8.24 8.76
CA ASP A 418 -12.34 6.82 9.08
C ASP A 418 -13.67 6.07 8.96
N TYR A 419 -14.75 6.65 9.49
CA TYR A 419 -16.09 6.05 9.42
C TYR A 419 -16.55 5.83 7.97
N TYR A 420 -16.50 6.87 7.14
CA TYR A 420 -17.01 6.78 5.77
C TYR A 420 -16.12 5.94 4.86
N SER A 421 -14.80 6.01 5.03
CA SER A 421 -13.88 5.15 4.30
C SER A 421 -14.15 3.67 4.61
N THR A 422 -14.31 3.30 5.88
CA THR A 422 -14.69 1.93 6.28
C THR A 422 -16.08 1.56 5.77
N LEU A 423 -17.08 2.44 5.89
CA LEU A 423 -18.42 2.18 5.39
C LEU A 423 -18.42 1.94 3.87
N PHE A 424 -17.72 2.77 3.11
CA PHE A 424 -17.64 2.64 1.66
C PHE A 424 -16.97 1.33 1.23
N HIS A 425 -15.94 0.87 1.96
CA HIS A 425 -15.34 -0.46 1.76
C HIS A 425 -16.38 -1.57 1.86
N GLU A 426 -17.12 -1.61 2.97
CA GLU A 426 -18.14 -2.64 3.20
C GLU A 426 -19.31 -2.52 2.22
N MET A 427 -19.68 -1.30 1.81
CA MET A 427 -20.71 -1.10 0.79
C MET A 427 -20.27 -1.62 -0.58
N ILE A 428 -18.99 -1.51 -0.95
CA ILE A 428 -18.50 -2.10 -2.20
C ILE A 428 -18.56 -3.63 -2.14
N HIS A 429 -18.15 -4.24 -1.03
CA HIS A 429 -18.37 -5.68 -0.82
C HIS A 429 -19.83 -6.05 -1.01
N SER A 430 -20.74 -5.24 -0.45
CA SER A 430 -22.16 -5.52 -0.61
C SER A 430 -22.59 -5.63 -2.07
N THR A 431 -22.08 -4.79 -2.98
CA THR A 431 -22.46 -4.87 -4.41
C THR A 431 -22.17 -6.23 -5.07
N GLY A 432 -21.28 -7.06 -4.50
CA GLY A 432 -21.00 -8.40 -4.98
C GLY A 432 -22.13 -9.42 -4.76
N HIS A 433 -23.17 -9.10 -4.00
CA HIS A 433 -24.29 -10.02 -3.75
C HIS A 433 -24.97 -10.53 -5.03
N PRO A 434 -25.52 -11.77 -5.04
CA PRO A 434 -26.15 -12.36 -6.21
C PRO A 434 -27.29 -11.55 -6.83
N SER A 435 -28.01 -10.74 -6.04
CA SER A 435 -29.07 -9.86 -6.54
C SER A 435 -28.56 -8.56 -7.17
N ARG A 436 -27.24 -8.33 -7.20
CA ARG A 436 -26.61 -7.08 -7.65
C ARG A 436 -25.60 -7.37 -8.76
N LEU A 437 -24.30 -7.26 -8.49
CA LEU A 437 -23.24 -7.52 -9.46
C LEU A 437 -22.77 -8.98 -9.46
N ASN A 438 -23.30 -9.81 -8.54
CA ASN A 438 -23.07 -11.26 -8.49
C ASN A 438 -21.59 -11.65 -8.63
N ARG A 439 -20.74 -11.01 -7.83
CA ARG A 439 -19.30 -11.33 -7.79
C ARG A 439 -19.05 -12.51 -6.85
N PRO A 440 -18.10 -13.40 -7.18
CA PRO A 440 -17.80 -14.55 -6.34
C PRO A 440 -17.10 -14.11 -5.05
N PHE A 441 -17.60 -14.59 -3.90
CA PHE A 441 -16.92 -14.45 -2.61
C PHE A 441 -16.05 -15.68 -2.33
N GLY A 442 -14.80 -15.46 -1.90
CA GLY A 442 -13.89 -16.54 -1.51
C GLY A 442 -14.38 -17.27 -0.25
N LYS A 443 -14.03 -18.56 -0.11
CA LYS A 443 -14.51 -19.39 1.02
C LYS A 443 -13.72 -19.17 2.32
N ARG A 444 -12.49 -18.66 2.27
CA ARG A 444 -11.58 -18.45 3.42
C ARG A 444 -10.65 -17.25 3.21
N PHE A 445 -10.25 -16.61 4.31
CA PHE A 445 -9.21 -15.58 4.33
C PHE A 445 -7.90 -16.13 3.74
N GLY A 446 -7.34 -15.45 2.74
CA GLY A 446 -6.11 -15.86 2.03
C GLY A 446 -6.32 -16.64 0.73
N ASP A 447 -7.56 -16.96 0.33
CA ASP A 447 -7.86 -17.50 -1.01
C ASP A 447 -7.67 -16.42 -2.09
N VAL A 448 -7.26 -16.81 -3.30
CA VAL A 448 -7.09 -15.92 -4.46
C VAL A 448 -8.38 -15.18 -4.79
N VAL A 449 -9.53 -15.84 -4.64
CA VAL A 449 -10.85 -15.21 -4.87
C VAL A 449 -11.15 -14.16 -3.81
N TYR A 450 -10.81 -14.45 -2.55
CA TYR A 450 -10.95 -13.49 -1.44
C TYR A 450 -10.06 -12.26 -1.65
N ALA A 451 -8.78 -12.47 -1.99
CA ALA A 451 -7.82 -11.41 -2.28
C ALA A 451 -8.26 -10.48 -3.42
N LYS A 452 -8.89 -11.06 -4.46
CA LYS A 452 -9.46 -10.32 -5.59
C LYS A 452 -10.60 -9.40 -5.15
N GLU A 453 -11.52 -9.91 -4.32
CA GLU A 453 -12.67 -9.13 -3.84
C GLU A 453 -12.24 -8.02 -2.88
N GLU A 454 -11.25 -8.24 -2.01
CA GLU A 454 -10.68 -7.18 -1.17
C GLU A 454 -10.03 -6.08 -2.02
N LEU A 455 -9.31 -6.44 -3.09
CA LEU A 455 -8.73 -5.45 -4.01
C LEU A 455 -9.82 -4.62 -4.73
N ILE A 456 -10.93 -5.26 -5.11
CA ILE A 456 -12.10 -4.58 -5.68
C ILE A 456 -12.72 -3.62 -4.66
N ALA A 457 -12.88 -4.06 -3.41
CA ALA A 457 -13.43 -3.26 -2.33
C ALA A 457 -12.58 -2.02 -2.03
N GLU A 458 -11.26 -2.18 -1.92
CA GLU A 458 -10.31 -1.07 -1.71
C GLU A 458 -10.36 -0.05 -2.86
N PHE A 459 -10.27 -0.50 -4.12
CA PHE A 459 -10.38 0.40 -5.27
C PHE A 459 -11.73 1.11 -5.32
N GLY A 460 -12.83 0.38 -5.08
CA GLY A 460 -14.16 0.95 -5.07
C GLY A 460 -14.33 1.99 -3.96
N ALA A 461 -13.80 1.71 -2.77
CA ALA A 461 -13.87 2.61 -1.62
C ALA A 461 -13.06 3.88 -1.85
N VAL A 462 -11.88 3.79 -2.48
CA VAL A 462 -11.10 4.94 -2.95
C VAL A 462 -11.89 5.78 -3.94
N PHE A 463 -12.48 5.15 -4.96
CA PHE A 463 -13.25 5.85 -5.99
C PHE A 463 -14.50 6.55 -5.41
N LEU A 464 -15.19 5.89 -4.47
CA LEU A 464 -16.37 6.43 -3.81
C LEU A 464 -16.01 7.56 -2.83
N SER A 465 -14.92 7.39 -2.06
CA SER A 465 -14.37 8.41 -1.16
C SER A 465 -13.96 9.67 -1.91
N ALA A 466 -13.38 9.52 -3.12
CA ALA A 466 -13.05 10.65 -3.98
C ALA A 466 -14.28 11.50 -4.36
N GLN A 467 -15.46 10.89 -4.58
CA GLN A 467 -16.70 11.63 -4.82
C GLN A 467 -17.19 12.41 -3.60
N ALA A 468 -16.84 11.95 -2.39
CA ALA A 468 -17.18 12.60 -1.14
C ALA A 468 -16.14 13.66 -0.67
N GLY A 469 -15.05 13.85 -1.43
CA GLY A 469 -13.92 14.68 -0.99
C GLY A 469 -13.17 14.08 0.21
N ILE A 470 -13.27 12.78 0.42
CA ILE A 470 -12.63 12.06 1.51
C ILE A 470 -11.32 11.51 1.00
N LEU A 471 -10.21 12.07 1.50
CA LEU A 471 -8.90 11.50 1.26
C LEU A 471 -8.84 10.15 1.97
N TRP A 472 -8.60 9.08 1.21
CA TRP A 472 -8.49 7.75 1.78
C TRP A 472 -7.29 7.70 2.74
N LYS A 473 -7.59 7.67 4.04
CA LYS A 473 -6.64 7.59 5.14
C LYS A 473 -7.03 6.42 6.03
N THR A 474 -6.09 5.55 6.35
CA THR A 474 -6.26 4.59 7.45
C THR A 474 -5.24 4.92 8.53
N GLN A 475 -5.61 5.78 9.49
CA GLN A 475 -4.73 6.20 10.59
C GLN A 475 -4.22 5.01 11.43
N ALA A 476 -4.98 3.90 11.48
CA ALA A 476 -4.64 2.71 12.25
C ALA A 476 -4.03 1.56 11.41
N ASN A 477 -3.97 1.69 10.08
CA ASN A 477 -3.83 0.54 9.20
C ASN A 477 -2.94 0.79 7.98
N HIS A 478 -1.82 1.48 8.16
CA HIS A 478 -0.73 1.42 7.18
C HIS A 478 -0.32 -0.02 6.87
N ALA A 479 -0.43 -0.94 7.85
CA ALA A 479 -0.11 -2.35 7.65
C ALA A 479 -1.18 -3.14 6.89
N ASP A 480 -2.48 -2.91 7.09
CA ASP A 480 -3.52 -3.80 6.56
C ASP A 480 -3.82 -3.60 5.07
N TYR A 481 -3.89 -2.36 4.55
CA TYR A 481 -3.96 -2.20 3.09
C TYR A 481 -2.64 -2.65 2.45
N LEU A 482 -1.48 -2.39 3.07
CA LEU A 482 -0.21 -2.93 2.58
C LEU A 482 -0.17 -4.46 2.66
N LYS A 483 -0.90 -5.10 3.57
CA LYS A 483 -1.01 -6.56 3.71
C LYS A 483 -1.87 -7.16 2.61
N ASN A 484 -3.03 -6.58 2.33
CA ASN A 484 -3.87 -6.96 1.20
C ASN A 484 -3.17 -6.68 -0.14
N TRP A 485 -2.40 -5.60 -0.24
CA TRP A 485 -1.60 -5.28 -1.41
C TRP A 485 -0.33 -6.12 -1.51
N GLN A 486 0.26 -6.57 -0.40
CA GLN A 486 1.34 -7.57 -0.40
C GLN A 486 0.86 -8.93 -0.86
N LEU A 487 -0.35 -9.32 -0.46
CA LEU A 487 -1.02 -10.50 -0.97
C LEU A 487 -1.30 -10.33 -2.48
N ALA A 488 -1.82 -9.16 -2.88
CA ALA A 488 -2.03 -8.83 -4.29
C ALA A 488 -0.70 -8.77 -5.08
N LEU A 489 0.43 -8.36 -4.49
CA LEU A 489 1.75 -8.40 -5.12
C LEU A 489 2.21 -9.81 -5.49
N GLN A 490 1.79 -10.83 -4.73
CA GLN A 490 2.04 -12.23 -5.07
C GLN A 490 1.27 -12.59 -6.35
N PHE A 491 -0.01 -12.24 -6.41
CA PHE A 491 -0.87 -12.54 -7.56
C PHE A 491 -0.60 -11.66 -8.80
N MET A 492 -0.20 -10.40 -8.63
CA MET A 492 0.13 -9.49 -9.74
C MET A 492 1.34 -9.96 -10.55
N GLN A 493 2.23 -10.76 -9.96
CA GLN A 493 3.36 -11.35 -10.69
C GLN A 493 2.94 -12.53 -11.57
N GLU A 494 1.80 -13.14 -11.28
CA GLU A 494 1.26 -14.32 -11.97
C GLU A 494 0.14 -13.95 -12.96
N ASP A 495 -0.68 -12.94 -12.65
CA ASP A 495 -1.78 -12.43 -13.48
C ASP A 495 -1.67 -10.91 -13.68
N THR A 496 -1.12 -10.51 -14.84
CA THR A 496 -0.97 -9.08 -15.22
C THR A 496 -2.32 -8.39 -15.47
N LYS A 497 -3.40 -9.15 -15.64
CA LYS A 497 -4.76 -8.65 -15.90
C LYS A 497 -5.51 -8.33 -14.62
N LEU A 498 -5.01 -8.82 -13.48
CA LEU A 498 -5.64 -8.69 -12.17
C LEU A 498 -6.06 -7.25 -11.85
N LEU A 499 -5.17 -6.28 -12.07
CA LEU A 499 -5.43 -4.88 -11.76
C LEU A 499 -6.47 -4.24 -12.66
N MET A 500 -6.37 -4.53 -13.96
CA MET A 500 -7.34 -4.04 -14.93
C MET A 500 -8.74 -4.57 -14.60
N ARG A 501 -8.83 -5.87 -14.31
CA ARG A 501 -10.07 -6.53 -13.89
C ARG A 501 -10.61 -5.93 -12.60
N ALA A 502 -9.79 -5.82 -11.56
CA ALA A 502 -10.21 -5.31 -10.26
C ALA A 502 -10.68 -3.84 -10.34
N ALA A 503 -9.96 -2.98 -11.05
CA ALA A 503 -10.36 -1.59 -11.24
C ALA A 503 -11.66 -1.45 -12.04
N SER A 504 -11.89 -2.34 -13.01
CA SER A 504 -13.12 -2.37 -13.80
C SER A 504 -14.32 -2.82 -12.95
N GLU A 505 -14.17 -3.89 -12.18
CA GLU A 505 -15.21 -4.36 -11.24
C GLU A 505 -15.49 -3.35 -10.13
N ALA A 506 -14.46 -2.70 -9.59
CA ALA A 506 -14.60 -1.61 -8.64
C ALA A 506 -15.39 -0.43 -9.24
N GLN A 507 -15.10 -0.06 -10.49
CA GLN A 507 -15.85 0.98 -11.17
C GLN A 507 -17.32 0.59 -11.37
N LYS A 508 -17.62 -0.66 -11.74
CA LYS A 508 -19.02 -1.14 -11.84
C LYS A 508 -19.75 -1.05 -10.49
N ALA A 509 -19.10 -1.43 -9.40
CA ALA A 509 -19.64 -1.34 -8.04
C ALA A 509 -19.96 0.11 -7.65
N VAL A 510 -19.04 1.02 -7.92
CA VAL A 510 -19.23 2.46 -7.69
C VAL A 510 -20.34 3.02 -8.56
N ASP A 511 -20.39 2.64 -9.84
CA ASP A 511 -21.41 3.10 -10.78
C ASP A 511 -22.81 2.67 -10.39
N TYR A 512 -22.93 1.44 -9.90
CA TYR A 512 -24.15 0.91 -9.31
C TYR A 512 -24.58 1.72 -8.09
N LEU A 513 -23.69 1.91 -7.08
CA LEU A 513 -24.01 2.65 -5.86
C LEU A 513 -24.35 4.12 -6.14
N LEU A 514 -23.68 4.75 -7.10
CA LEU A 514 -23.90 6.14 -7.45
C LEU A 514 -25.05 6.37 -8.43
N GLN A 515 -25.62 5.28 -8.98
CA GLN A 515 -26.67 5.30 -10.00
C GLN A 515 -26.31 6.29 -11.14
N VAL A 516 -25.13 6.12 -11.72
CA VAL A 516 -24.62 7.04 -12.75
C VAL A 516 -25.49 7.02 -14.00
N ASP A 517 -25.69 8.18 -14.63
CA ASP A 517 -26.44 8.28 -15.88
C ASP A 517 -25.60 7.93 -17.13
N THR A 518 -26.18 8.13 -18.32
CA THR A 518 -25.53 7.90 -19.61
C THR A 518 -24.29 8.78 -19.82
N ASN A 519 -24.24 9.96 -19.19
CA ASN A 519 -23.09 10.86 -19.20
C ASN A 519 -22.07 10.53 -18.11
N LYS A 520 -22.31 9.44 -17.35
CA LYS A 520 -21.50 9.00 -16.21
C LYS A 520 -21.55 9.95 -15.02
N GLU A 521 -22.59 10.79 -14.93
CA GLU A 521 -22.80 11.66 -13.77
C GLU A 521 -23.55 10.91 -12.64
N PRO A 522 -23.04 10.95 -11.39
CA PRO A 522 -23.72 10.43 -10.21
C PRO A 522 -25.09 11.08 -9.94
N LYS A 523 -26.07 10.27 -9.53
CA LYS A 523 -27.43 10.73 -9.23
C LYS A 523 -27.49 11.79 -8.14
N PHE A 524 -26.63 11.68 -7.11
CA PHE A 524 -26.61 12.59 -5.96
C PHE A 524 -26.24 14.04 -6.34
N TYR A 525 -25.57 14.27 -7.48
CA TYR A 525 -25.24 15.62 -7.94
C TYR A 525 -26.49 16.46 -8.23
N LYS A 526 -27.59 15.86 -8.68
CA LYS A 526 -28.86 16.58 -8.88
C LYS A 526 -29.39 17.13 -7.54
N ALA A 527 -29.23 16.39 -6.45
CA ALA A 527 -29.61 16.85 -5.12
C ALA A 527 -28.65 17.93 -4.61
N LEU A 528 -27.34 17.78 -4.84
CA LEU A 528 -26.32 18.76 -4.45
C LEU A 528 -26.55 20.15 -5.08
N VAL A 529 -26.95 20.18 -6.36
CA VAL A 529 -27.31 21.42 -7.08
C VAL A 529 -28.52 22.09 -6.42
N LYS A 530 -29.58 21.34 -6.12
CA LYS A 530 -30.81 21.87 -5.49
C LYS A 530 -30.53 22.46 -4.11
N THR A 531 -29.69 21.81 -3.31
CA THR A 531 -29.31 22.31 -1.97
C THR A 531 -28.51 23.61 -2.07
N SER A 532 -27.62 23.73 -3.07
CA SER A 532 -26.80 24.93 -3.30
C SER A 532 -27.63 26.15 -3.73
N GLN A 533 -28.65 25.95 -4.59
CA GLN A 533 -29.57 27.01 -5.03
C GLN A 533 -30.49 27.51 -3.91
N LYS A 534 -30.87 26.65 -2.96
CA LYS A 534 -31.62 27.05 -1.75
C LYS A 534 -30.79 27.86 -0.76
N ALA A 535 -29.47 27.69 -0.73
CA ALA A 535 -28.58 28.44 0.16
C ALA A 535 -28.32 29.88 -0.32
N SER A 536 -28.30 30.12 -1.64
CA SER A 536 -28.07 31.46 -2.21
C SER A 536 -29.27 32.39 -2.19
N SER A 537 -30.45 31.92 -1.76
CA SER A 537 -31.71 32.70 -1.71
C SER A 537 -32.07 33.24 -0.32
N LYS A 538 -31.23 33.03 0.70
CA LYS A 538 -31.40 33.65 2.04
C LYS A 538 -30.53 34.90 2.17
N PRO A 539 -31.11 36.09 2.47
CA PRO A 539 -30.34 37.32 2.64
C PRO A 539 -29.51 37.25 3.93
N THR A 540 -28.21 37.46 3.78
CA THR A 540 -27.24 37.40 4.89
C THR A 540 -27.32 38.69 5.71
N LYS A 541 -27.83 38.62 6.96
CA LYS A 541 -27.63 39.68 7.95
C LYS A 541 -26.31 39.44 8.67
N THR A 542 -25.35 40.33 8.46
CA THR A 542 -24.08 40.39 9.17
C THR A 542 -24.30 40.93 10.59
N PRO A 543 -23.90 40.26 11.68
CA PRO A 543 -23.91 40.87 13.00
C PRO A 543 -22.68 41.77 13.15
N ALA A 544 -22.93 43.05 13.39
CA ALA A 544 -21.90 44.03 13.75
C ALA A 544 -21.30 43.71 15.13
N LEU A 545 -19.98 43.86 15.21
CA LEU A 545 -19.19 43.77 16.42
C LEU A 545 -19.51 44.99 17.31
N ASN A 546 -20.21 44.81 18.42
CA ASN A 546 -20.27 45.83 19.48
C ASN A 546 -19.89 45.21 20.83
N ARG A 547 -18.71 45.61 21.30
CA ARG A 547 -18.24 45.38 22.67
C ARG A 547 -19.07 46.25 23.61
N SER A 548 -19.74 45.63 24.57
CA SER A 548 -20.14 46.29 25.82
C SER A 548 -19.73 45.41 26.99
N ILE A 549 -18.74 45.88 27.76
CA ILE A 549 -18.28 45.28 29.01
C ILE A 549 -19.40 45.44 30.04
N LYS A 550 -19.97 44.33 30.52
CA LYS A 550 -20.69 44.30 31.80
C LYS A 550 -19.93 43.41 32.77
N ARG A 551 -19.41 44.04 33.82
CA ARG A 551 -18.93 43.37 35.04
C ARG A 551 -20.06 42.52 35.60
N VAL A 552 -19.80 41.23 35.81
CA VAL A 552 -20.66 40.38 36.67
C VAL A 552 -19.82 39.92 37.85
N SER A 553 -20.43 40.14 39.01
CA SER A 553 -19.99 39.87 40.37
C SER A 553 -19.73 38.40 40.67
N LYS A 554 -19.01 38.19 41.78
CA LYS A 554 -18.61 36.93 42.42
C LYS A 554 -19.71 35.84 42.47
N PRO A 555 -19.31 34.55 42.51
CA PRO A 555 -20.22 33.42 42.43
C PRO A 555 -20.93 33.19 43.77
N GLN A 556 -22.26 33.21 43.76
CA GLN A 556 -23.07 32.57 44.80
C GLN A 556 -23.36 31.13 44.39
N SER A 557 -23.02 30.21 45.29
CA SER A 557 -23.47 28.83 45.28
C SER A 557 -24.99 28.79 45.39
N ASN A 558 -25.66 28.12 44.45
CA ASN A 558 -26.89 27.39 44.77
C ASN A 558 -27.09 26.25 43.77
N ASN A 559 -26.92 25.04 44.31
CA ASN A 559 -27.30 23.78 43.69
C ASN A 559 -28.81 23.71 43.58
N ASN A 560 -29.36 23.98 42.40
CA ASN A 560 -30.69 23.50 42.04
C ASN A 560 -30.58 22.74 40.71
N ILE A 561 -30.66 21.41 40.82
CA ILE A 561 -30.81 20.49 39.70
C ILE A 561 -32.29 20.57 39.30
N PRO A 562 -32.65 21.03 38.08
CA PRO A 562 -34.02 20.82 37.61
C PRO A 562 -34.25 19.31 37.52
N GLY A 563 -35.28 18.81 38.20
CA GLY A 563 -35.55 17.40 38.47
C GLY A 563 -35.92 16.53 37.25
N ASN A 564 -35.40 16.83 36.07
CA ASN A 564 -35.68 16.05 34.86
C ASN A 564 -34.52 16.00 33.86
N LEU A 565 -33.27 16.02 34.34
CA LEU A 565 -32.11 15.69 33.51
C LEU A 565 -31.74 14.23 33.69
N ASN A 566 -31.66 13.50 32.59
CA ASN A 566 -31.12 12.15 32.55
C ASN A 566 -29.71 12.16 33.18
N THR A 567 -29.53 11.48 34.31
CA THR A 567 -28.26 11.41 35.06
C THR A 567 -27.14 10.73 34.27
N ASN A 568 -27.49 9.99 33.22
CA ASN A 568 -26.54 9.41 32.26
C ASN A 568 -26.18 10.34 31.10
N SER A 569 -26.84 11.49 30.95
CA SER A 569 -26.52 12.45 29.89
C SER A 569 -25.13 13.06 30.06
N VAL A 570 -24.45 13.29 28.94
CA VAL A 570 -23.14 13.96 28.92
C VAL A 570 -23.24 15.36 29.52
N ALA A 571 -24.36 16.07 29.31
CA ALA A 571 -24.59 17.38 29.90
C ALA A 571 -24.63 17.33 31.43
N TYR A 572 -25.30 16.33 32.02
CA TYR A 572 -25.33 16.11 33.47
C TYR A 572 -23.93 15.76 34.00
N LYS A 573 -23.26 14.77 33.39
CA LYS A 573 -21.91 14.34 33.79
C LYS A 573 -20.89 15.46 33.65
N ARG A 574 -20.91 16.24 32.56
CA ARG A 574 -20.01 17.37 32.33
C ARG A 574 -20.27 18.52 33.31
N LYS A 575 -21.52 18.72 33.74
CA LYS A 575 -21.87 19.71 34.78
C LYS A 575 -21.41 19.26 36.18
N GLN A 576 -21.45 17.95 36.47
CA GLN A 576 -20.88 17.40 37.70
C GLN A 576 -19.34 17.35 37.70
N LEU A 577 -18.72 17.05 36.55
CA LEU A 577 -17.28 16.92 36.39
C LEU A 577 -16.56 18.25 36.08
N ARG A 578 -17.30 19.35 35.95
CA ARG A 578 -16.80 20.68 35.54
C ARG A 578 -15.71 21.26 36.45
N HIS A 579 -15.62 20.76 37.68
CA HIS A 579 -14.65 21.16 38.68
C HIS A 579 -13.78 19.99 39.17
N ARG A 580 -13.87 18.81 38.53
CA ARG A 580 -13.09 17.65 38.94
C ARG A 580 -11.68 17.74 38.35
N THR A 581 -10.68 17.69 39.21
CA THR A 581 -9.29 17.51 38.83
C THR A 581 -9.01 16.02 38.62
N PHE A 582 -8.36 15.67 37.50
CA PHE A 582 -7.87 14.31 37.26
C PHE A 582 -6.48 14.18 37.85
N GLU A 583 -6.21 13.06 38.52
CA GLU A 583 -4.92 12.76 39.11
C GLU A 583 -4.08 11.92 38.14
N TYR A 584 -2.76 12.09 38.20
CA TYR A 584 -1.81 11.42 37.32
C TYR A 584 -0.64 10.88 38.14
N TYR A 585 -0.10 9.73 37.73
CA TYR A 585 1.11 9.17 38.32
C TYR A 585 2.28 10.14 38.12
N GLN A 586 2.97 10.47 39.21
CA GLN A 586 4.14 11.32 39.21
C GLN A 586 5.38 10.48 38.94
N ILE A 587 6.02 10.72 37.80
CA ILE A 587 7.20 10.00 37.33
C ILE A 587 8.36 10.99 37.29
N GLU A 588 9.32 10.85 38.20
CA GLU A 588 10.42 11.80 38.34
C GLU A 588 11.52 11.63 37.27
N ASP A 589 11.71 10.40 36.77
CA ASP A 589 12.58 10.17 35.62
C ASP A 589 11.99 10.87 34.40
N VAL A 590 12.56 12.02 34.05
CA VAL A 590 12.09 12.89 32.96
C VAL A 590 12.04 12.15 31.62
N VAL A 591 12.97 11.23 31.37
CA VAL A 591 13.06 10.50 30.10
C VAL A 591 11.96 9.45 30.04
N LEU A 592 11.80 8.66 31.11
CA LEU A 592 10.74 7.66 31.20
C LEU A 592 9.36 8.31 31.25
N ALA A 593 9.19 9.42 31.95
CA ALA A 593 7.97 10.23 31.96
C ALA A 593 7.64 10.75 30.55
N SER A 594 8.64 11.24 29.82
CA SER A 594 8.47 11.65 28.42
C SER A 594 8.09 10.49 27.51
N PHE A 595 8.53 9.26 27.81
CA PHE A 595 8.17 8.07 27.04
C PHE A 595 6.73 7.60 27.36
N LEU A 596 6.40 7.51 28.65
CA LEU A 596 5.12 6.98 29.14
C LEU A 596 3.96 7.97 28.98
N GLY A 597 4.23 9.28 29.03
CA GLY A 597 3.20 10.30 29.01
C GLY A 597 2.50 10.49 30.37
N LYS A 598 1.34 11.15 30.37
CA LYS A 598 0.59 11.51 31.60
C LYS A 598 -0.35 10.38 32.03
N LEU A 599 0.19 9.34 32.66
CA LEU A 599 -0.59 8.17 33.11
C LEU A 599 -1.63 8.58 34.17
N GLU A 600 -2.92 8.43 33.87
CA GLU A 600 -4.03 8.79 34.76
C GLU A 600 -4.20 7.80 35.92
N ILE A 601 -4.47 8.33 37.12
CA ILE A 601 -4.99 7.58 38.26
C ILE A 601 -6.51 7.58 38.14
N LYS A 602 -7.05 6.50 37.55
CA LYS A 602 -8.49 6.40 37.29
C LYS A 602 -9.25 6.22 38.59
N THR A 603 -10.35 6.96 38.77
CA THR A 603 -11.20 6.76 39.97
C THR A 603 -12.15 5.57 39.85
N LYS A 604 -12.18 4.91 38.68
CA LYS A 604 -12.98 3.72 38.39
C LYS A 604 -12.28 2.95 37.28
N GLU A 605 -12.21 1.64 37.43
CA GLU A 605 -11.29 0.74 36.73
C GLU A 605 -9.82 1.12 36.96
N SER A 606 -8.92 0.30 36.44
CA SER A 606 -7.48 0.50 36.51
C SER A 606 -6.85 0.87 35.17
N LEU A 607 -5.63 1.40 35.20
CA LEU A 607 -4.79 1.61 34.02
C LEU A 607 -4.02 0.32 33.73
N VAL A 608 -3.96 -0.10 32.46
CA VAL A 608 -3.18 -1.28 32.05
C VAL A 608 -2.14 -0.93 31.00
N ILE A 609 -0.90 -1.31 31.26
CA ILE A 609 0.23 -1.29 30.33
C ILE A 609 0.63 -2.72 30.00
N THR A 610 0.75 -3.06 28.72
CA THR A 610 1.27 -4.36 28.29
C THR A 610 2.63 -4.18 27.62
N LEU A 611 3.58 -5.08 27.90
CA LEU A 611 4.90 -5.12 27.25
C LEU A 611 5.12 -6.49 26.62
N ALA A 612 5.36 -6.52 25.31
CA ALA A 612 5.58 -7.76 24.59
C ALA A 612 6.88 -7.80 23.80
N GLY A 613 7.45 -9.00 23.63
CA GLY A 613 8.58 -9.18 22.75
C GLY A 613 9.30 -10.52 22.89
N LYS A 614 10.21 -10.78 21.97
CA LYS A 614 10.95 -12.05 21.84
C LYS A 614 11.78 -12.37 23.10
N ARG A 615 12.21 -13.62 23.25
CA ARG A 615 13.14 -14.02 24.32
C ARG A 615 14.47 -13.25 24.21
N GLY A 616 14.98 -12.74 25.34
CA GLY A 616 16.23 -11.97 25.38
C GLY A 616 16.15 -10.56 24.78
N SER A 617 14.95 -9.97 24.73
CA SER A 617 14.72 -8.58 24.30
C SER A 617 14.74 -7.57 25.46
N SER A 618 15.27 -7.96 26.62
CA SER A 618 15.41 -7.11 27.81
C SER A 618 14.10 -6.62 28.46
N LYS A 619 12.97 -7.33 28.27
CA LYS A 619 11.67 -6.99 28.89
C LYS A 619 11.76 -6.86 30.41
N THR A 620 12.33 -7.87 31.06
CA THR A 620 12.48 -7.92 32.52
C THR A 620 13.38 -6.79 33.03
N HIS A 621 14.46 -6.45 32.31
CA HIS A 621 15.30 -5.29 32.66
C HIS A 621 14.50 -3.98 32.65
N PHE A 622 13.62 -3.78 31.66
CA PHE A 622 12.77 -2.60 31.65
C PHE A 622 11.74 -2.61 32.78
N ALA A 623 11.18 -3.77 33.13
CA ALA A 623 10.26 -3.87 34.27
C ALA A 623 10.94 -3.46 35.58
N PHE A 624 12.18 -3.90 35.84
CA PHE A 624 12.93 -3.47 37.02
C PHE A 624 13.18 -1.96 37.02
N LYS A 625 13.54 -1.38 35.88
CA LYS A 625 13.69 0.08 35.78
C LYS A 625 12.37 0.82 36.04
N PHE A 626 11.26 0.31 35.49
CA PHE A 626 9.93 0.84 35.71
C PHE A 626 9.53 0.76 37.20
N ILE A 627 9.75 -0.39 37.83
CA ILE A 627 9.52 -0.59 39.28
C ILE A 627 10.30 0.45 40.07
N ASN A 628 11.61 0.57 39.83
CA ASN A 628 12.44 1.51 40.57
C ASN A 628 11.88 2.94 40.52
N VAL A 629 11.50 3.41 39.31
CA VAL A 629 11.01 4.78 39.12
C VAL A 629 9.67 5.00 39.82
N LEU A 630 8.74 4.06 39.75
CA LEU A 630 7.42 4.21 40.37
C LEU A 630 7.48 4.01 41.89
N ALA A 631 8.35 3.12 42.37
CA ALA A 631 8.56 2.85 43.79
C ALA A 631 9.18 4.03 44.55
N GLN A 632 9.64 5.09 43.86
CA GLN A 632 10.03 6.32 44.53
C GLN A 632 8.85 7.04 45.22
N LYS A 633 7.60 6.82 44.75
CA LYS A 633 6.41 7.50 45.28
C LYS A 633 5.20 6.61 45.56
N TYR A 634 5.20 5.40 45.04
CA TYR A 634 4.04 4.51 45.08
C TYR A 634 4.44 3.16 45.67
N LYS A 635 3.49 2.47 46.30
CA LYS A 635 3.70 1.07 46.68
C LYS A 635 3.63 0.20 45.43
N VAL A 636 4.65 -0.61 45.18
CA VAL A 636 4.76 -1.44 43.98
C VAL A 636 4.76 -2.91 44.37
N GLY A 637 3.80 -3.67 43.84
CA GLY A 637 3.79 -5.12 43.92
C GLY A 637 4.42 -5.72 42.66
N HIS A 638 5.41 -6.58 42.79
CA HIS A 638 6.00 -7.33 41.68
C HIS A 638 5.63 -8.81 41.82
N ALA A 639 4.87 -9.33 40.86
CA ALA A 639 4.60 -10.76 40.70
C ALA A 639 5.60 -11.33 39.68
N SER A 640 6.79 -11.69 40.16
CA SER A 640 7.84 -12.32 39.36
C SER A 640 7.59 -13.82 39.23
N MET A 641 6.73 -14.20 38.30
CA MET A 641 6.29 -15.60 38.10
C MET A 641 7.22 -16.41 37.19
N GLU A 642 8.07 -15.76 36.40
CA GLU A 642 9.07 -16.41 35.53
C GLU A 642 10.39 -16.67 36.27
N GLU A 643 10.71 -15.86 37.27
CA GLU A 643 11.92 -15.97 38.08
C GLU A 643 11.57 -15.86 39.55
N HIS A 644 11.96 -16.87 40.32
CA HIS A 644 11.61 -16.96 41.73
C HIS A 644 12.18 -15.78 42.54
N PRO A 645 11.41 -15.18 43.48
CA PRO A 645 11.85 -14.05 44.32
C PRO A 645 13.15 -14.28 45.11
N GLU A 646 13.45 -15.53 45.44
CA GLU A 646 14.67 -15.90 46.18
C GLU A 646 15.86 -16.26 45.27
N SER A 647 15.71 -16.18 43.96
CA SER A 647 16.77 -16.56 43.03
C SER A 647 17.88 -15.50 42.96
N ALA A 648 19.14 -15.93 42.87
CA ALA A 648 20.27 -15.03 42.64
C ALA A 648 20.07 -14.18 41.37
N LEU A 649 19.46 -14.75 40.33
CA LEU A 649 19.16 -14.03 39.09
C LEU A 649 18.21 -12.85 39.29
N TYR A 650 17.24 -12.97 40.20
CA TYR A 650 16.35 -11.88 40.57
C TYR A 650 17.15 -10.78 41.28
N TRP A 651 17.91 -11.16 42.31
CA TRP A 651 18.66 -10.23 43.15
C TRP A 651 19.79 -9.52 42.40
N ASP A 652 20.48 -10.18 41.47
CA ASP A 652 21.47 -9.54 40.58
C ASP A 652 20.86 -8.35 39.80
N LYS A 653 19.58 -8.45 39.43
CA LYS A 653 18.85 -7.36 38.76
C LYS A 653 18.30 -6.35 39.76
N ALA A 654 17.84 -6.79 40.93
CA ALA A 654 17.42 -5.88 42.00
C ALA A 654 18.58 -4.95 42.36
N ASP A 655 19.76 -5.50 42.63
CA ASP A 655 20.99 -4.75 42.96
C ASP A 655 21.40 -3.79 41.82
N MET A 656 21.10 -4.15 40.57
CA MET A 656 21.42 -3.32 39.40
C MET A 656 20.51 -2.09 39.27
N TYR A 657 19.23 -2.18 39.67
CA TYR A 657 18.22 -1.16 39.35
C TYR A 657 17.55 -0.51 40.55
N PHE A 658 17.39 -1.21 41.67
CA PHE A 658 16.68 -0.71 42.83
C PHE A 658 17.61 0.10 43.73
N ASN A 659 17.06 1.18 44.27
CA ASN A 659 17.67 1.93 45.35
C ASN A 659 16.92 1.64 46.66
N GLU A 660 17.47 2.09 47.80
CA GLU A 660 16.87 1.83 49.12
C GLU A 660 15.42 2.31 49.26
N VAL A 661 15.03 3.36 48.52
CA VAL A 661 13.65 3.87 48.54
C VAL A 661 12.72 2.91 47.81
N ALA A 662 13.15 2.43 46.63
CA ALA A 662 12.40 1.47 45.86
C ALA A 662 12.21 0.16 46.63
N GLU A 663 13.27 -0.34 47.28
CA GLU A 663 13.22 -1.57 48.08
C GLU A 663 12.21 -1.48 49.22
N ARG A 664 12.15 -0.34 49.92
CA ARG A 664 11.18 -0.13 51.02
C ARG A 664 9.73 -0.09 50.55
N ASN A 665 9.50 0.27 49.28
CA ASN A 665 8.17 0.40 48.69
C ASN A 665 7.80 -0.76 47.76
N LEU A 666 8.67 -1.78 47.63
CA LEU A 666 8.48 -2.93 46.75
C LEU A 666 8.09 -4.17 47.55
N SER A 667 7.00 -4.81 47.15
CA SER A 667 6.60 -6.14 47.62
C SER A 667 6.75 -7.16 46.50
N ASN A 668 7.51 -8.24 46.71
CA ASN A 668 7.69 -9.33 45.75
C ASN A 668 7.47 -10.71 46.42
N PRO A 669 6.23 -11.06 46.81
CA PRO A 669 5.93 -12.39 47.33
C PRO A 669 5.97 -13.42 46.20
N ASP A 670 6.17 -14.69 46.57
CA ASP A 670 5.92 -15.79 45.64
C ASP A 670 4.41 -15.94 45.40
N ILE A 671 4.02 -16.11 44.13
CA ILE A 671 2.61 -16.15 43.70
C ILE A 671 2.31 -17.52 43.13
N GLU A 672 1.76 -18.38 43.97
CA GLU A 672 1.34 -19.74 43.63
C GLU A 672 -0.16 -19.83 43.32
N ASN A 673 -0.96 -18.86 43.78
CA ASN A 673 -2.41 -18.85 43.58
C ASN A 673 -2.99 -17.43 43.43
N LEU A 674 -4.26 -17.37 43.01
CA LEU A 674 -4.96 -16.11 42.73
C LEU A 674 -5.28 -15.30 44.00
N ASP A 675 -5.34 -15.92 45.17
CA ASP A 675 -5.61 -15.22 46.44
C ASP A 675 -4.38 -14.42 46.90
N GLN A 676 -3.19 -15.01 46.75
CA GLN A 676 -1.92 -14.31 46.96
C GLN A 676 -1.77 -13.12 45.99
N LEU A 677 -2.17 -13.31 44.73
CA LEU A 677 -2.19 -12.23 43.74
C LEU A 677 -3.20 -11.13 44.11
N ASP A 678 -4.42 -11.49 44.54
CA ASP A 678 -5.44 -10.53 44.99
C ASP A 678 -4.94 -9.70 46.19
N LYS A 679 -4.28 -10.36 47.16
CA LYS A 679 -3.64 -9.69 48.30
C LYS A 679 -2.58 -8.70 47.84
N LEU A 680 -1.64 -9.13 46.99
CA LEU A 680 -0.59 -8.26 46.45
C LEU A 680 -1.18 -7.03 45.75
N ILE A 681 -2.25 -7.20 44.97
CA ILE A 681 -2.91 -6.11 44.23
C ILE A 681 -3.59 -5.11 45.17
N ARG A 682 -4.22 -5.58 46.24
CA ARG A 682 -4.93 -4.69 47.17
C ARG A 682 -3.96 -3.80 47.95
N GLU A 683 -2.82 -4.35 48.35
CA GLU A 683 -1.82 -3.68 49.19
C GLU A 683 -0.96 -2.65 48.44
N ASN A 684 -0.93 -2.70 47.11
CA ASN A 684 -0.04 -1.89 46.27
C ASN A 684 -0.80 -1.02 45.26
N ASP A 685 -0.21 0.11 44.86
CA ASP A 685 -0.80 1.04 43.90
C ASP A 685 -0.46 0.66 42.45
N VAL A 686 0.75 0.14 42.26
CA VAL A 686 1.28 -0.32 40.97
C VAL A 686 1.58 -1.82 41.07
N ILE A 687 1.19 -2.58 40.06
CA ILE A 687 1.37 -4.03 40.01
C ILE A 687 2.10 -4.40 38.72
N VAL A 688 3.27 -5.00 38.85
CA VAL A 688 4.10 -5.49 37.75
C VAL A 688 4.03 -7.00 37.72
N ILE A 689 3.70 -7.58 36.56
CA ILE A 689 3.48 -9.03 36.39
C ILE A 689 4.40 -9.53 35.28
N ASP A 690 5.38 -10.37 35.64
CA ASP A 690 6.27 -11.07 34.71
C ASP A 690 6.13 -12.58 34.91
N SER A 691 5.25 -13.29 34.20
CA SER A 691 4.52 -12.90 32.98
C SER A 691 3.06 -13.39 32.94
N PHE A 692 2.26 -12.84 32.01
CA PHE A 692 0.86 -13.23 31.80
C PHE A 692 0.68 -14.71 31.47
N ALA A 693 1.68 -15.36 30.85
CA ALA A 693 1.59 -16.77 30.51
C ALA A 693 1.44 -17.64 31.77
N LYS A 694 2.14 -17.28 32.86
CA LYS A 694 2.06 -17.98 34.14
C LYS A 694 0.74 -17.76 34.86
N LEU A 695 0.15 -16.57 34.76
CA LEU A 695 -1.22 -16.35 35.24
C LEU A 695 -2.25 -17.24 34.52
N LYS A 696 -2.07 -17.45 33.21
CA LYS A 696 -2.92 -18.37 32.44
C LYS A 696 -2.72 -19.84 32.78
N GLU A 697 -1.57 -20.22 33.36
CA GLU A 697 -1.34 -21.55 33.91
C GLU A 697 -2.09 -21.73 35.23
N LEU A 698 -2.16 -20.69 36.08
CA LEU A 698 -2.97 -20.71 37.32
C LEU A 698 -4.48 -20.75 37.06
N ASP A 699 -4.95 -19.94 36.11
CA ASP A 699 -6.34 -20.00 35.62
C ASP A 699 -6.41 -19.73 34.12
N SER A 700 -6.71 -20.79 33.36
CA SER A 700 -6.88 -20.73 31.91
C SER A 700 -7.94 -19.71 31.44
N LYS A 701 -8.91 -19.37 32.29
CA LYS A 701 -9.99 -18.42 32.01
C LYS A 701 -9.67 -16.99 32.43
N PHE A 702 -8.51 -16.73 33.04
CA PHE A 702 -8.12 -15.41 33.52
C PHE A 702 -8.06 -14.37 32.40
N GLU A 703 -8.78 -13.25 32.53
CA GLU A 703 -8.84 -12.17 31.55
C GLU A 703 -8.42 -10.83 32.16
N ILE A 704 -7.54 -10.09 31.47
CA ILE A 704 -7.04 -8.78 31.94
C ILE A 704 -8.18 -7.80 32.20
N ASP A 705 -9.13 -7.70 31.26
CA ASP A 705 -10.21 -6.71 31.35
C ASP A 705 -11.15 -7.00 32.55
N LYS A 706 -11.51 -8.27 32.74
CA LYS A 706 -12.45 -8.69 33.78
C LYS A 706 -11.78 -8.81 35.16
N ASP A 707 -10.68 -9.54 35.24
CA ASP A 707 -10.11 -10.02 36.51
C ASP A 707 -9.03 -9.08 37.07
N LEU A 708 -8.56 -8.09 36.28
CA LEU A 708 -7.69 -7.01 36.74
C LEU A 708 -8.36 -5.64 36.57
N ARG A 709 -8.48 -5.17 35.32
CA ARG A 709 -8.84 -3.78 35.01
C ARG A 709 -10.17 -3.34 35.62
N LYS A 710 -11.22 -4.16 35.52
CA LYS A 710 -12.56 -3.85 36.04
C LYS A 710 -12.78 -4.30 37.47
N LYS A 711 -11.95 -5.22 37.98
CA LYS A 711 -12.05 -5.75 39.34
C LYS A 711 -11.47 -4.79 40.38
N TYR A 712 -10.40 -4.08 40.01
CA TYR A 712 -9.74 -3.13 40.90
C TYR A 712 -9.83 -1.72 40.32
N ASP A 713 -10.17 -0.75 41.17
CA ASP A 713 -10.24 0.66 40.82
C ASP A 713 -8.92 1.36 41.20
N GLY A 714 -8.43 2.26 40.34
CA GLY A 714 -7.31 3.15 40.66
C GLY A 714 -5.94 2.49 40.76
N LYS A 715 -5.75 1.28 40.23
CA LYS A 715 -4.44 0.63 40.16
C LYS A 715 -3.78 0.88 38.80
N LEU A 716 -2.46 0.66 38.75
CA LEU A 716 -1.67 0.60 37.52
C LEU A 716 -1.11 -0.80 37.34
N PHE A 717 -1.56 -1.51 36.31
CA PHE A 717 -1.03 -2.84 35.96
C PHE A 717 0.00 -2.72 34.84
N PHE A 718 1.17 -3.31 35.02
CA PHE A 718 2.19 -3.49 33.99
C PHE A 718 2.41 -4.98 33.75
N ILE A 719 2.07 -5.48 32.56
CA ILE A 719 1.97 -6.91 32.30
C ILE A 719 2.87 -7.31 31.15
N ILE A 720 3.79 -8.25 31.41
CA ILE A 720 4.70 -8.78 30.39
C ILE A 720 4.07 -9.96 29.65
N PHE A 721 4.19 -9.92 28.33
CA PHE A 721 3.84 -10.99 27.41
C PHE A 721 5.09 -11.56 26.72
N GLN A 722 5.18 -12.89 26.70
CA GLN A 722 6.17 -13.57 25.86
C GLN A 722 5.62 -13.77 24.44
N GLN A 723 6.49 -13.62 23.43
CA GLN A 723 6.15 -13.97 22.04
C GLN A 723 6.67 -15.38 21.67
N THR A 724 5.90 -16.10 20.85
CA THR A 724 6.32 -17.35 20.19
C THR A 724 7.28 -17.06 19.03
N ALA A 725 7.93 -18.10 18.49
CA ALA A 725 8.83 -17.98 17.34
C ALA A 725 8.16 -17.31 16.12
N ASP A 726 6.87 -17.56 15.93
CA ASP A 726 6.05 -16.98 14.85
C ASP A 726 5.54 -15.56 15.16
N GLY A 727 5.97 -14.96 16.28
CA GLY A 727 5.58 -13.60 16.69
C GLY A 727 4.22 -13.47 17.35
N LYS A 728 3.53 -14.57 17.68
CA LYS A 728 2.24 -14.53 18.40
C LYS A 728 2.44 -14.41 19.91
N MET A 729 1.52 -13.76 20.63
CA MET A 729 1.58 -13.70 22.11
C MET A 729 1.25 -15.06 22.74
N ARG A 730 2.10 -15.53 23.67
CA ARG A 730 1.80 -16.66 24.55
C ARG A 730 0.73 -16.26 25.56
N GLY A 731 -0.25 -17.13 25.82
CA GLY A 731 -1.39 -16.86 26.70
C GLY A 731 -2.64 -16.27 26.01
N GLY A 732 -2.58 -16.05 24.69
CA GLY A 732 -3.71 -15.61 23.87
C GLY A 732 -3.53 -14.20 23.30
N ALA A 733 -3.68 -14.06 21.98
CA ALA A 733 -3.45 -12.79 21.29
C ALA A 733 -4.40 -11.68 21.74
N LYS A 734 -5.64 -12.02 22.11
CA LYS A 734 -6.69 -11.06 22.48
C LYS A 734 -6.29 -10.20 23.70
N SER A 735 -5.78 -10.82 24.76
CA SER A 735 -5.45 -10.13 26.02
C SER A 735 -4.27 -9.17 25.91
N GLY A 736 -3.31 -9.44 25.01
CA GLY A 736 -2.13 -8.59 24.82
C GLY A 736 -2.43 -7.19 24.27
N PHE A 737 -3.59 -7.01 23.63
CA PHE A 737 -4.02 -5.73 23.03
C PHE A 737 -5.10 -4.98 23.84
N ASP A 738 -5.52 -5.51 24.99
CA ASP A 738 -6.57 -4.89 25.83
C ASP A 738 -6.04 -3.81 26.79
N GLY A 739 -4.73 -3.53 26.78
CA GLY A 739 -4.08 -2.47 27.56
C GLY A 739 -4.47 -1.05 27.13
N ASP A 740 -4.43 -0.09 28.06
CA ASP A 740 -4.47 1.35 27.75
C ASP A 740 -3.20 1.78 27.00
N CYS A 741 -2.05 1.22 27.38
CA CYS A 741 -0.77 1.34 26.68
C CYS A 741 -0.25 -0.04 26.26
N ILE A 742 0.28 -0.17 25.04
CA ILE A 742 0.83 -1.38 24.45
C ILE A 742 2.22 -1.06 23.94
N PHE A 743 3.21 -1.71 24.55
CA PHE A 743 4.63 -1.55 24.28
C PHE A 743 5.23 -2.83 23.73
N PHE A 744 6.22 -2.67 22.87
CA PHE A 744 6.96 -3.76 22.26
C PHE A 744 8.46 -3.55 22.46
N THR A 745 9.18 -4.62 22.77
CA THR A 745 10.63 -4.64 22.77
C THR A 745 11.16 -5.14 21.43
N GLU A 746 12.11 -4.42 20.84
CA GLU A 746 12.88 -4.88 19.69
C GLU A 746 14.21 -5.45 20.15
N LYS A 747 14.49 -6.70 19.77
CA LYS A 747 15.78 -7.34 20.02
C LYS A 747 16.70 -7.07 18.85
N THR A 748 17.83 -6.44 19.12
CA THR A 748 18.90 -6.21 18.14
C THR A 748 20.04 -7.23 18.33
N ASN A 749 21.07 -7.14 17.50
CA ASN A 749 22.24 -8.04 17.58
C ASN A 749 23.03 -7.89 18.89
N HIS A 750 22.86 -6.76 19.61
CA HIS A 750 23.52 -6.51 20.89
C HIS A 750 22.51 -6.01 21.93
N TYR A 751 22.54 -6.54 23.15
CA TYR A 751 21.52 -6.21 24.16
C TYR A 751 21.48 -4.71 24.56
N LYS A 752 22.59 -3.99 24.41
CA LYS A 752 22.73 -2.55 24.72
C LYS A 752 21.98 -1.64 23.74
N THR A 753 21.60 -2.18 22.59
CA THR A 753 20.84 -1.48 21.55
C THR A 753 19.39 -1.97 21.49
N ASN A 754 18.95 -2.78 22.45
CA ASN A 754 17.54 -3.12 22.58
C ASN A 754 16.74 -1.88 23.01
N PHE A 755 15.61 -1.67 22.36
CA PHE A 755 14.75 -0.53 22.62
C PHE A 755 13.29 -0.94 22.74
N ILE A 756 12.50 -0.08 23.38
CA ILE A 756 11.06 -0.17 23.46
C ILE A 756 10.47 0.86 22.54
N TYR A 757 9.46 0.43 21.80
CA TYR A 757 8.61 1.29 21.02
C TYR A 757 7.15 1.03 21.44
N THR A 758 6.29 1.99 21.11
CA THR A 758 4.90 1.96 21.51
C THR A 758 4.00 1.84 20.27
N ASP A 759 3.08 0.89 20.32
CA ASP A 759 2.04 0.69 19.30
C ASP A 759 0.77 1.47 19.69
N LYS A 760 0.51 1.53 21.00
CA LYS A 760 -0.60 2.28 21.59
C LYS A 760 -0.13 2.94 22.87
N ASN A 761 -0.38 4.24 23.04
CA ASN A 761 -0.25 4.91 24.32
C ASN A 761 -1.31 6.00 24.41
N ARG A 762 -2.34 5.80 25.24
CA ARG A 762 -3.46 6.75 25.39
C ARG A 762 -3.11 8.03 26.13
N TYR A 763 -1.94 8.07 26.77
CA TYR A 763 -1.53 9.16 27.65
C TYR A 763 -0.36 9.97 27.07
N GLN A 764 -0.01 9.73 25.81
CA GLN A 764 1.07 10.38 25.11
C GLN A 764 0.54 11.38 24.08
N ASP A 765 1.09 12.59 24.09
CA ASP A 765 0.78 13.66 23.14
C ASP A 765 1.81 13.77 21.99
N LYS A 766 2.97 13.12 22.14
CA LYS A 766 4.01 13.02 21.10
C LYS A 766 3.73 11.88 20.10
N PRO A 767 4.23 12.00 18.85
CA PRO A 767 4.17 10.91 17.88
C PRO A 767 4.84 9.63 18.41
N LEU A 768 4.11 8.51 18.38
CA LEU A 768 4.56 7.23 18.92
C LEU A 768 5.76 6.64 18.16
N ASP A 769 5.90 6.97 16.87
CA ASP A 769 7.01 6.56 16.01
C ASP A 769 8.32 7.30 16.33
N GLU A 770 8.25 8.41 17.08
CA GLU A 770 9.39 9.20 17.55
C GLU A 770 9.85 8.79 18.96
N LEU A 771 9.16 7.84 19.60
CA LEU A 771 9.44 7.40 20.96
C LEU A 771 10.11 6.02 20.97
N LYS A 772 11.44 6.02 20.86
CA LYS A 772 12.27 4.83 21.08
C LYS A 772 13.02 4.96 22.39
N TYR A 773 12.63 4.16 23.37
CA TYR A 773 13.30 4.12 24.67
C TYR A 773 14.36 3.03 24.67
N ASN A 774 15.63 3.40 24.71
CA ASN A 774 16.71 2.44 24.83
C ASN A 774 16.72 1.83 26.23
N ILE A 775 16.55 0.51 26.32
CA ILE A 775 16.37 -0.20 27.60
C ILE A 775 17.64 -0.13 28.44
N TYR A 776 18.81 -0.20 27.82
CA TYR A 776 20.09 -0.24 28.51
C TYR A 776 20.55 1.16 28.92
N SER A 777 20.56 2.12 27.99
CA SER A 777 21.04 3.48 28.27
C SER A 777 20.01 4.33 29.01
N GLY A 778 18.73 3.96 28.95
CA GLY A 778 17.66 4.74 29.55
C GLY A 778 17.32 6.04 28.83
N LYS A 779 17.80 6.21 27.59
CA LYS A 779 17.62 7.43 26.80
C LYS A 779 16.55 7.23 25.73
N LEU A 780 15.96 8.35 25.29
CA LEU A 780 15.21 8.37 24.04
C LEU A 780 16.20 8.50 22.88
N ASP A 781 16.29 7.47 22.03
CA ASP A 781 17.19 7.48 20.88
C ASP A 781 16.59 8.39 19.78
N PRO A 782 17.31 9.41 19.26
CA PRO A 782 16.86 10.14 18.09
C PRO A 782 16.81 9.20 16.88
N ILE A 783 15.80 9.35 16.01
CA ILE A 783 15.75 8.62 14.75
C ILE A 783 16.86 9.17 13.84
N VAL A 784 18.06 8.59 13.93
CA VAL A 784 19.11 8.83 12.95
C VAL A 784 18.70 8.11 11.67
N SER A 785 18.45 8.88 10.61
CA SER A 785 18.38 8.36 9.26
C SER A 785 19.71 7.70 8.93
N GLU A 786 19.75 6.38 8.81
CA GLU A 786 20.96 5.66 8.42
C GLU A 786 21.33 5.96 6.96
N GLU A 787 22.10 7.04 6.76
CA GLU A 787 23.12 7.10 5.74
C GLU A 787 24.43 6.53 6.32
N VAL A 788 24.92 5.46 5.69
CA VAL A 788 26.32 5.02 5.64
C VAL A 788 27.06 4.78 6.98
N VAL A 789 27.14 3.51 7.39
CA VAL A 789 28.39 2.95 7.96
C VAL A 789 28.65 1.58 7.36
N THR A 790 29.67 1.51 6.51
CA THR A 790 30.33 0.28 6.07
C THR A 790 31.38 -0.14 7.11
N GLU A 791 31.32 -1.37 7.61
CA GLU A 791 32.37 -2.41 7.51
C GLU A 791 32.28 -3.50 8.59
N ASN A 792 32.28 -4.76 8.09
CA ASN A 792 32.90 -5.99 8.58
C ASN A 792 32.75 -6.47 10.04
N LEU A 793 32.18 -7.69 10.21
CA LEU A 793 32.91 -8.93 10.57
C LEU A 793 31.96 -10.15 10.76
N MET A 794 32.06 -11.13 9.84
CA MET A 794 31.88 -12.61 9.98
C MET A 794 30.51 -13.19 10.46
N PRO A 795 30.29 -14.53 10.35
CA PRO A 795 30.11 -15.34 9.14
C PRO A 795 28.66 -15.88 9.00
N LYS A 796 28.21 -16.13 7.77
CA LYS A 796 26.87 -16.64 7.46
C LYS A 796 26.82 -18.17 7.48
N GLU A 797 25.93 -18.73 8.30
CA GLU A 797 25.27 -20.00 7.99
C GLU A 797 24.17 -19.74 6.94
N VAL A 798 24.10 -20.59 5.92
CA VAL A 798 23.05 -20.55 4.89
C VAL A 798 22.40 -21.92 4.84
N GLU A 799 21.19 -22.03 5.39
CA GLU A 799 20.26 -23.11 5.07
C GLU A 799 19.44 -22.76 3.81
N PHE A 800 19.15 -23.79 3.01
CA PHE A 800 18.51 -23.72 1.68
C PHE A 800 17.06 -23.23 1.65
#